data_AF-A0AAV7XWJ3-F1
#
_entry.id   AF-A0AAV7XWJ3-F1
#
_cell.length_a   1.000
_cell.length_b   1.000
_cell.length_c   1.000
_cell.angle_alpha   90.00
_cell.angle_beta   90.00
_cell.angle_gamma   90.00
#
_symmetry.space_group_name_H-M   'P 1'
#
loop_
_entity.id
_entity.type
_entity.pdbx_description
1 polymer ?
#
loop_
_entity_poly.entity_id
_entity_poly.type
_entity_poly.pdbx_seq_one_letter_code
_entity_poly.pdbx_strand_id
1 'polypeptide(L)'
;MEVDKFYSGPTFVKPVKQVAIPPRTVRWVKVTTTPHQLFEDTTFVGNPKLLKHYKLMVSDFVLGPGERKFIQITNLSNKQQEVNLELNLAVDSEYEEIFYPFPEEVSSVEVQDNVQEKFEFNLNEELTEEQKQKAMELLRKYSHVFVSHVSELKRCKYPPIKIDYDKTKVVRQRNYRMSPDEKDFVENYIKDHLKADLVEYCTSVYSTPILVVKKPNHTKDNPSFRLVQDFRKTNKILTDIKYPIPDQQELIDSFQGKYWHSVTDNCSGYTQLTLHPSCRDITAFDSPSGSRLRWKGMPQGLSVAPALYALAMDHLLMKMKKMKKVLNYFDDTHIGTETFEQHLEVLEEYFQLLEEFDIKLNIKKSTFFQKKVTFLGLELDGKTVSVSRKRIDAIRKIKPPQNKDQLRSVLGIFNYNRKFIKSYTTIAQPLNELLKQEVEFEWTDSQQNAFDQIKNILSNPPSLRLYNPKSNNRVCGDASYQGLGCSLYQQDPDTKRYAPVAFAGRKLKDSEKKLPIYYLECAALVYAFVVFRCYLQNRNVETEVLTDHQSLQSLLSTDKPEGPIAKHIMFLSEFKFTIKYRPGKKNLDADTLSRHPVEETENTVDEMVDELFPERVQQSSYVNPVTTRGQLAKEQKAEEQAKLLDLRNEAEDNSEILNFVLNKSSIVRDLQQSDQELAVIIQQLQEQTEDREDPNFKLKDGLLYRKHDNKLLIVVPRSCRKYILAEFHDNRGHRRHKHLMENILTTFWWQTINKDALTYVQSCHFCMTTENNPMMKPGFLKPVTPKRMFSDISCDFVGEFKASKNKNKHFCVIVDAYTKYMWTKPVKTADTVNAIQCLEEFTLSYGICDTYTSDSASYFTSFVFQEMLSKWDVFHNAFRKIPHCNGQCERSIQSLKKILCEFLLQFEEDWESYLQLATFFYNINYHDTIKCSPFYAVHGFHPVVPGILQLLPASEEKLNIQIKNHTNFLENLKSRIELAQAKTKEYYDKGRKQVTYSIGQLVRVKNEADDLSWPNKKVNWIGPYKVVGKKSSHFYYVMVQEKDSQGGQREVVKEYHLINMRPYNERPPELIT
;
A
#
# COMPACT_ATOMS: atom_id res chain seq x y z
N MET A 1 48.62 25.94 -23.22
CA MET A 1 47.62 26.87 -22.66
C MET A 1 47.35 26.42 -21.25
N GLU A 2 47.95 27.12 -20.29
CA GLU A 2 47.71 26.92 -18.86
C GLU A 2 46.27 27.30 -18.54
N VAL A 3 45.61 26.48 -17.73
CA VAL A 3 44.27 26.73 -17.21
C VAL A 3 44.45 27.53 -15.92
N ASP A 4 44.17 28.83 -15.96
CA ASP A 4 44.11 29.68 -14.79
C ASP A 4 42.95 29.24 -13.87
N LYS A 5 43.32 28.74 -12.68
CA LYS A 5 42.43 28.58 -11.54
C LYS A 5 42.05 29.97 -11.02
N PHE A 6 40.83 30.44 -11.32
CA PHE A 6 40.23 31.53 -10.55
C PHE A 6 39.67 30.97 -9.23
N TYR A 7 40.15 31.53 -8.12
CA TYR A 7 39.77 31.21 -6.75
C TYR A 7 38.27 31.44 -6.50
N SER A 8 37.51 30.40 -6.15
CA SER A 8 36.12 30.50 -5.69
C SER A 8 36.07 30.75 -4.18
N GLY A 9 36.17 32.01 -3.75
CA GLY A 9 35.87 32.42 -2.38
C GLY A 9 34.39 32.78 -2.19
N PRO A 10 33.83 32.75 -0.96
CA PRO A 10 32.44 33.13 -0.70
C PRO A 10 32.21 34.62 -1.00
N THR A 11 31.13 34.92 -1.73
CA THR A 11 30.70 36.29 -2.01
C THR A 11 29.95 36.88 -0.81
N PHE A 12 30.37 38.06 -0.35
CA PHE A 12 29.74 38.74 0.78
C PHE A 12 29.01 40.01 0.35
N VAL A 13 27.93 40.33 1.07
CA VAL A 13 27.21 41.59 0.92
C VAL A 13 27.59 42.57 2.04
N LYS A 14 27.96 43.78 1.68
CA LYS A 14 28.38 44.85 2.61
C LYS A 14 27.52 46.11 2.45
N PRO A 15 27.35 46.93 3.49
CA PRO A 15 26.66 48.20 3.38
C PRO A 15 27.48 49.21 2.58
N VAL A 16 26.81 50.08 1.82
CA VAL A 16 27.45 51.13 1.01
C VAL A 16 27.91 52.31 1.87
N LYS A 17 27.33 52.49 3.05
CA LYS A 17 27.68 53.52 4.04
C LYS A 17 27.39 53.02 5.46
N GLN A 18 28.06 53.60 6.44
CA GLN A 18 27.74 53.33 7.84
C GLN A 18 26.32 53.82 8.17
N VAL A 19 25.54 52.98 8.86
CA VAL A 19 24.17 53.31 9.26
C VAL A 19 23.95 52.89 10.72
N ALA A 20 23.52 53.84 11.55
CA ALA A 20 23.03 53.55 12.88
C ALA A 20 21.56 53.09 12.83
N ILE A 21 21.27 51.96 13.47
CA ILE A 21 19.93 51.39 13.56
C ILE A 21 19.46 51.49 15.03
N PRO A 22 18.45 52.34 15.33
CA PRO A 22 17.94 52.51 16.68
C PRO A 22 17.41 51.20 17.31
N PRO A 23 17.34 51.10 18.65
CA PRO A 23 16.81 49.92 19.34
C PRO A 23 15.41 49.56 18.87
N ARG A 24 15.10 48.27 18.71
CA ARG A 24 13.75 47.77 18.38
C ARG A 24 13.13 48.38 17.12
N THR A 25 13.95 48.82 16.16
CA THR A 25 13.47 49.40 14.90
C THR A 25 13.96 48.63 13.70
N VAL A 26 13.36 48.96 12.55
CA VAL A 26 13.73 48.42 11.25
C VAL A 26 14.19 49.56 10.35
N ARG A 27 15.31 49.38 9.65
CA ARG A 27 15.86 50.37 8.71
C ARG A 27 16.20 49.70 7.38
N TRP A 28 16.00 50.45 6.31
CA TRP A 28 16.48 50.08 4.98
C TRP A 28 17.93 50.55 4.81
N VAL A 29 18.81 49.60 4.51
CA VAL A 29 20.25 49.85 4.30
C VAL A 29 20.61 49.50 2.87
N LYS A 30 21.30 50.41 2.19
CA LYS A 30 21.77 50.18 0.82
C LYS A 30 23.04 49.32 0.86
N VAL A 31 23.06 48.25 0.08
CA VAL A 31 24.16 47.26 0.09
C VAL A 31 24.74 47.03 -1.30
N THR A 32 25.94 46.44 -1.33
CA THR A 32 26.68 46.06 -2.54
C THR A 32 27.53 44.81 -2.26
N THR A 33 27.89 44.06 -3.29
CA THR A 33 28.75 42.86 -3.18
C THR A 33 30.24 43.22 -3.19
N THR A 34 31.07 42.33 -2.65
CA THR A 34 32.54 42.42 -2.73
C THR A 34 33.08 42.26 -4.16
N PRO A 35 34.34 42.65 -4.46
CA PRO A 35 34.87 42.82 -5.83
C PRO A 35 34.96 41.58 -6.74
N HIS A 36 34.50 40.41 -6.30
CA HIS A 36 34.39 39.23 -7.16
C HIS A 36 32.94 39.15 -7.65
N GLN A 37 32.78 39.45 -8.94
CA GLN A 37 31.50 39.68 -9.59
C GLN A 37 30.66 38.39 -9.64
N LEU A 38 29.41 38.51 -9.22
CA LEU A 38 28.36 37.54 -9.51
C LEU A 38 28.22 37.40 -11.04
N PHE A 39 28.00 36.18 -11.53
CA PHE A 39 27.73 35.92 -12.96
C PHE A 39 26.23 35.92 -13.28
N GLU A 40 25.36 35.77 -12.28
CA GLU A 40 23.90 35.73 -12.39
C GLU A 40 23.21 36.24 -11.10
N ASP A 41 21.88 36.23 -11.07
CA ASP A 41 21.08 36.65 -9.90
C ASP A 41 21.20 35.62 -8.77
N THR A 42 21.86 36.00 -7.67
CA THR A 42 22.14 35.08 -6.55
C THR A 42 21.30 35.41 -5.33
N THR A 43 20.84 34.36 -4.63
CA THR A 43 20.10 34.50 -3.37
C THR A 43 21.07 34.61 -2.21
N PHE A 44 20.92 35.67 -1.41
CA PHE A 44 21.73 35.92 -0.23
C PHE A 44 20.90 35.71 1.02
N VAL A 45 21.46 34.96 1.97
CA VAL A 45 20.88 34.69 3.29
C VAL A 45 21.57 35.57 4.33
N GLY A 46 20.78 36.15 5.24
CA GLY A 46 21.30 37.03 6.29
C GLY A 46 22.36 36.34 7.17
N ASN A 47 23.50 37.00 7.41
CA ASN A 47 24.61 36.40 8.16
C ASN A 47 24.21 36.07 9.62
N PRO A 48 24.16 34.78 10.03
CA PRO A 48 23.68 34.38 11.36
C PRO A 48 24.51 34.95 12.51
N LYS A 49 25.80 35.27 12.27
CA LYS A 49 26.68 35.88 13.28
C LYS A 49 26.16 37.25 13.73
N LEU A 50 25.44 37.98 12.86
CA LEU A 50 24.85 39.27 13.20
C LEU A 50 23.71 39.15 14.21
N LEU A 51 22.90 38.10 14.08
CA LEU A 51 21.84 37.82 15.05
C LEU A 51 22.42 37.39 16.39
N LYS A 52 23.49 36.57 16.38
CA LYS A 52 24.13 36.08 17.61
C LYS A 52 24.86 37.18 18.37
N HIS A 53 25.70 37.97 17.69
CA HIS A 53 26.60 38.94 18.35
C HIS A 53 26.03 40.36 18.43
N TYR A 54 25.30 40.81 17.41
CA TYR A 54 24.80 42.19 17.32
C TYR A 54 23.27 42.30 17.46
N LYS A 55 22.56 41.16 17.58
CA LYS A 55 21.08 41.08 17.59
C LYS A 55 20.45 41.80 16.38
N LEU A 56 21.15 41.81 15.25
CA LEU A 56 20.67 42.33 13.98
C LEU A 56 20.15 41.17 13.12
N MET A 57 18.96 41.32 12.55
CA MET A 57 18.39 40.38 11.60
C MET A 57 18.34 41.02 10.22
N VAL A 58 18.80 40.29 9.21
CA VAL A 58 18.78 40.68 7.79
C VAL A 58 17.85 39.72 7.07
N SER A 59 16.83 40.23 6.38
CA SER A 59 15.93 39.41 5.56
C SER A 59 16.66 38.88 4.33
N ASP A 60 16.26 37.73 3.81
CA ASP A 60 16.82 37.17 2.57
C ASP A 60 16.46 38.03 1.37
N PHE A 61 17.37 38.12 0.39
CA PHE A 61 17.15 38.90 -0.83
C PHE A 61 17.96 38.36 -2.00
N VAL A 62 17.49 38.65 -3.21
CA VAL A 62 18.21 38.39 -4.46
C VAL A 62 18.92 39.66 -4.91
N LEU A 63 20.15 39.53 -5.39
CA LEU A 63 20.97 40.62 -5.92
C LEU A 63 21.69 40.17 -7.20
N GLY A 64 21.60 40.96 -8.27
CA GLY A 64 22.29 40.69 -9.54
C GLY A 64 23.70 41.30 -9.62
N PRO A 65 24.46 40.99 -10.71
CA PRO A 65 25.82 41.50 -10.93
C PRO A 65 25.90 43.03 -10.94
N GLY A 66 26.66 43.62 -10.02
CA GLY A 66 26.87 45.08 -9.94
C GLY A 66 25.67 45.88 -9.40
N GLU A 67 24.58 45.22 -9.00
CA GLU A 67 23.40 45.90 -8.48
C GLU A 67 23.59 46.43 -7.05
N ARG A 68 22.94 47.56 -6.74
CA ARG A 68 22.86 48.12 -5.39
C ARG A 68 21.41 48.16 -4.93
N LYS A 69 21.08 47.35 -3.93
CA LYS A 69 19.70 47.21 -3.43
C LYS A 69 19.57 47.72 -2.01
N PHE A 70 18.38 48.17 -1.65
CA PHE A 70 18.04 48.42 -0.25
C PHE A 70 17.53 47.13 0.36
N ILE A 71 18.13 46.73 1.48
CA ILE A 71 17.70 45.56 2.25
C ILE A 71 17.23 46.00 3.62
N GLN A 72 16.32 45.23 4.19
CA GLN A 72 15.73 45.52 5.49
C GLN A 72 16.59 44.90 6.59
N ILE A 73 17.05 45.73 7.52
CA ILE A 73 17.79 45.30 8.71
C ILE A 73 17.00 45.67 9.96
N THR A 74 16.75 44.67 10.81
CA THR A 74 15.99 44.81 12.06
C THR A 74 16.93 44.74 13.25
N ASN A 75 16.91 45.77 14.11
CA ASN A 75 17.63 45.74 15.39
C ASN A 75 16.71 45.21 16.48
N LEU A 76 17.02 44.00 16.97
CA LEU A 76 16.28 43.33 18.05
C LEU A 76 16.83 43.66 19.43
N SER A 77 17.98 44.34 19.53
CA SER A 77 18.53 44.74 20.82
C SER A 77 17.84 45.96 21.40
N ASN A 78 18.03 46.14 22.71
CA ASN A 78 17.61 47.34 23.44
C ASN A 78 18.64 48.50 23.34
N LYS A 79 19.66 48.39 22.47
CA LYS A 79 20.70 49.41 22.25
C LYS A 79 20.79 49.77 20.77
N GLN A 80 21.26 50.97 20.45
CA GLN A 80 21.53 51.35 19.05
C GLN A 80 22.69 50.48 18.53
N GLN A 81 22.53 49.94 17.31
CA GLN A 81 23.56 49.12 16.66
C GLN A 81 24.08 49.86 15.44
N GLU A 82 25.41 49.83 15.24
CA GLU A 82 26.04 50.43 14.07
C GLU A 82 26.38 49.36 13.05
N VAL A 83 25.86 49.53 11.83
CA VAL A 83 26.21 48.71 10.67
C VAL A 83 27.32 49.45 9.92
N ASN A 84 28.56 49.00 10.09
CA ASN A 84 29.76 49.60 9.47
C ASN A 84 30.08 48.98 8.10
N LEU A 85 30.98 49.62 7.34
CA LEU A 85 31.37 49.20 5.99
C LEU A 85 32.07 47.83 5.93
N GLU A 86 32.55 47.33 7.06
CA GLU A 86 33.29 46.06 7.14
C GLU A 86 32.39 44.86 7.48
N LEU A 87 31.15 45.11 7.92
CA LEU A 87 30.20 44.07 8.29
C LEU A 87 29.71 43.27 7.07
N ASN A 88 29.94 41.96 7.08
CA ASN A 88 29.35 41.04 6.12
C ASN A 88 27.88 40.78 6.52
N LEU A 89 26.94 41.40 5.81
CA LEU A 89 25.51 41.40 6.11
C LEU A 89 24.80 40.12 5.68
N ALA A 90 25.23 39.53 4.56
CA ALA A 90 24.68 38.31 4.01
C ALA A 90 25.75 37.52 3.27
N VAL A 91 25.51 36.21 3.10
CA VAL A 91 26.38 35.25 2.42
C VAL A 91 25.57 34.54 1.35
N ASP A 92 26.25 34.12 0.28
CA ASP A 92 25.69 33.28 -0.78
C ASP A 92 25.12 31.97 -0.21
N SER A 93 23.89 31.62 -0.62
CA SER A 93 23.18 30.40 -0.21
C SER A 93 23.87 29.09 -0.61
N GLU A 94 24.71 29.08 -1.66
CA GLU A 94 25.35 27.84 -2.15
C GLU A 94 26.51 27.35 -1.26
N TYR A 95 26.95 28.15 -0.28
CA TYR A 95 28.04 27.81 0.65
C TYR A 95 27.59 27.34 2.04
N GLU A 96 26.29 27.03 2.24
CA GLU A 96 25.77 26.44 3.49
C GLU A 96 26.04 24.92 3.61
N GLU A 97 27.31 24.52 3.58
CA GLU A 97 27.75 23.31 4.25
C GLU A 97 28.83 23.69 5.26
N ILE A 98 28.46 23.84 6.54
CA ILE A 98 29.26 23.55 7.75
C ILE A 98 28.38 23.76 9.00
N PHE A 99 28.22 22.67 9.75
CA PHE A 99 27.78 22.64 11.15
C PHE A 99 28.58 23.62 12.01
N TYR A 100 27.91 24.42 12.84
CA TYR A 100 28.58 25.08 13.96
C TYR A 100 28.24 24.33 15.26
N PRO A 101 29.25 23.90 16.04
CA PRO A 101 29.04 23.32 17.36
C PRO A 101 28.31 24.33 18.26
N PHE A 102 27.36 23.84 19.06
CA PHE A 102 26.86 24.59 20.21
C PHE A 102 28.06 24.97 21.10
N PRO A 103 28.19 26.23 21.55
CA PRO A 103 29.14 26.55 22.60
C PRO A 103 28.72 25.81 23.87
N GLU A 104 29.60 24.96 24.38
CA GLU A 104 29.58 24.49 25.76
C GLU A 104 29.93 25.64 26.72
N GLU A 105 29.26 25.62 27.88
CA GLU A 105 29.41 26.45 29.09
C GLU A 105 28.92 27.91 28.96
N VAL A 106 28.23 28.53 29.93
CA VAL A 106 28.30 28.57 31.41
C VAL A 106 26.86 28.96 31.87
N SER A 107 26.23 28.51 32.96
CA SER A 107 26.65 28.43 34.36
C SER A 107 25.78 27.40 35.11
N SER A 108 26.43 26.56 35.91
CA SER A 108 25.86 25.91 37.07
C SER A 108 25.17 26.94 37.98
N VAL A 109 23.84 26.92 38.02
CA VAL A 109 23.12 27.35 39.21
C VAL A 109 23.00 26.10 40.06
N GLU A 110 23.83 26.00 41.10
CA GLU A 110 23.55 25.16 42.25
C GLU A 110 22.21 25.62 42.83
N VAL A 111 21.12 24.97 42.42
CA VAL A 111 19.88 25.04 43.17
C VAL A 111 20.06 24.03 44.29
N GLN A 112 20.36 24.56 45.47
CA GLN A 112 20.42 23.82 46.73
C GLN A 112 19.24 22.85 46.84
N ASP A 113 19.58 21.59 47.10
CA ASP A 113 18.69 20.51 47.46
C ASP A 113 17.69 20.95 48.52
N ASN A 114 16.41 20.98 48.16
CA ASN A 114 15.28 21.00 49.08
C ASN A 114 13.99 20.54 48.35
N VAL A 115 14.03 19.36 47.73
CA VAL A 115 12.84 18.76 47.08
C VAL A 115 12.53 17.39 47.68
N GLN A 116 12.25 17.33 48.99
CA GLN A 116 11.78 16.10 49.62
C GLN A 116 10.25 15.96 49.73
N GLU A 117 9.46 16.97 49.38
CA GLU A 117 7.98 16.91 49.44
C GLU A 117 7.29 17.68 48.30
N LYS A 118 7.24 17.14 47.07
CA LYS A 118 6.52 17.83 45.98
C LYS A 118 5.38 17.06 45.33
N PHE A 119 5.31 15.74 45.51
CA PHE A 119 4.34 14.91 44.78
C PHE A 119 3.64 13.91 45.69
N GLU A 120 2.31 13.89 45.60
CA GLU A 120 1.44 12.86 46.18
C GLU A 120 1.21 11.78 45.11
N PHE A 121 1.74 10.58 45.34
CA PHE A 121 1.65 9.47 44.38
C PHE A 121 0.41 8.62 44.66
N ASN A 122 -0.32 8.26 43.60
CA ASN A 122 -1.47 7.38 43.69
C ASN A 122 -1.02 5.91 43.76
N LEU A 123 -0.82 5.43 44.99
CA LEU A 123 -0.45 4.06 45.34
C LEU A 123 -1.65 3.27 45.86
N ASN A 124 -1.58 1.95 45.77
CA ASN A 124 -2.60 1.07 46.33
C ASN A 124 -2.57 1.10 47.87
N GLU A 125 -3.74 1.22 48.49
CA GLU A 125 -3.90 1.24 49.95
C GLU A 125 -3.53 -0.10 50.61
N GLU A 126 -3.60 -1.21 49.87
CA GLU A 126 -3.31 -2.56 50.37
C GLU A 126 -1.81 -2.96 50.33
N LEU A 127 -0.90 -2.02 50.05
CA LEU A 127 0.54 -2.29 50.09
C LEU A 127 1.01 -2.48 51.54
N THR A 128 1.90 -3.44 51.76
CA THR A 128 2.60 -3.54 53.06
C THR A 128 3.51 -2.32 53.26
N GLU A 129 3.81 -1.95 54.50
CA GLU A 129 4.67 -0.80 54.80
C GLU A 129 6.07 -0.92 54.13
N GLU A 130 6.65 -2.12 54.10
CA GLU A 130 7.92 -2.37 53.40
C GLU A 130 7.81 -2.12 51.88
N GLN A 131 6.74 -2.63 51.25
CA GLN A 131 6.50 -2.43 49.82
C GLN A 131 6.24 -0.95 49.50
N LYS A 132 5.46 -0.27 50.34
CA LYS A 132 5.17 1.17 50.20
C LYS A 132 6.45 1.98 50.30
N GLN A 133 7.36 1.63 51.20
CA GLN A 133 8.67 2.29 51.33
C GLN A 133 9.51 2.11 50.05
N LYS A 134 9.67 0.87 49.55
CA LYS A 134 10.43 0.60 48.31
C LYS A 134 9.82 1.31 47.09
N ALA A 135 8.49 1.31 46.96
CA ALA A 135 7.79 2.00 45.88
C ALA A 135 8.03 3.52 45.93
N MET A 136 7.91 4.12 47.12
CA MET A 136 8.15 5.55 47.32
C MET A 136 9.61 5.95 47.07
N GLU A 137 10.56 5.09 47.45
CA GLU A 137 11.99 5.31 47.19
C GLU A 137 12.27 5.38 45.68
N LEU A 138 11.74 4.43 44.90
CA LEU A 138 11.87 4.44 43.44
C LEU A 138 11.22 5.68 42.81
N LEU A 139 10.00 6.02 43.22
CA LEU A 139 9.27 7.17 42.68
C LEU A 139 9.94 8.51 43.02
N ARG A 140 10.55 8.62 44.21
CA ARG A 140 11.34 9.79 44.61
C ARG A 140 12.66 9.88 43.84
N LYS A 141 13.33 8.75 43.62
CA LYS A 141 14.56 8.66 42.81
C LYS A 141 14.35 9.24 41.41
N TYR A 142 13.24 8.91 40.76
CA TYR A 142 12.88 9.43 39.42
C TYR A 142 11.88 10.59 39.46
N SER A 143 11.88 11.39 40.54
CA SER A 143 10.94 12.51 40.71
C SER A 143 10.96 13.53 39.55
N HIS A 144 12.11 13.69 38.89
CA HIS A 144 12.32 14.60 37.76
C HIS A 144 11.66 14.15 36.44
N VAL A 145 11.19 12.90 36.35
CA VAL A 145 10.40 12.37 35.20
C VAL A 145 8.94 12.84 35.29
N PHE A 146 8.48 13.21 36.48
CA PHE A 146 7.12 13.66 36.71
C PHE A 146 7.00 15.18 36.60
N VAL A 147 5.90 15.63 35.99
CA VAL A 147 5.54 17.05 35.92
C VAL A 147 4.10 17.26 36.35
N SER A 148 3.84 18.44 36.90
CA SER A 148 2.50 18.87 37.30
C SER A 148 1.84 19.77 36.25
N HIS A 149 2.67 20.47 35.46
CA HIS A 149 2.23 21.47 34.49
C HIS A 149 3.05 21.41 33.19
N VAL A 150 2.42 21.78 32.06
CA VAL A 150 3.04 21.74 30.72
C VAL A 150 4.23 22.69 30.58
N SER A 151 4.22 23.80 31.33
CA SER A 151 5.31 24.78 31.32
C SER A 151 6.62 24.29 31.95
N GLU A 152 6.60 23.12 32.61
CA GLU A 152 7.79 22.43 33.14
C GLU A 152 8.42 21.49 32.11
N LEU A 153 7.77 21.29 30.95
CA LEU A 153 8.28 20.43 29.89
C LEU A 153 9.52 21.04 29.24
N LYS A 154 10.42 20.15 28.85
CA LYS A 154 11.58 20.42 28.03
C LYS A 154 11.43 19.68 26.71
N ARG A 155 12.33 19.98 25.77
CA ARG A 155 12.33 19.36 24.45
C ARG A 155 12.76 17.89 24.56
N CYS A 156 11.86 16.99 24.18
CA CYS A 156 12.17 15.56 24.05
C CYS A 156 13.33 15.34 23.06
N LYS A 157 14.20 14.38 23.40
CA LYS A 157 15.39 14.01 22.62
C LYS A 157 15.11 12.98 21.53
N TYR A 158 13.86 12.53 21.39
CA TYR A 158 13.45 11.64 20.30
C TYR A 158 13.63 12.33 18.93
N PRO A 159 14.06 11.62 17.87
CA PRO A 159 14.23 12.18 16.54
C PRO A 159 12.98 12.92 16.03
N PRO A 160 13.11 14.10 15.39
CA PRO A 160 11.96 14.85 14.91
C PRO A 160 11.13 14.07 13.89
N ILE A 161 9.82 13.99 14.14
CA ILE A 161 8.85 13.28 13.30
C ILE A 161 8.58 14.10 12.04
N LYS A 162 8.76 13.46 10.88
CA LYS A 162 8.42 14.03 9.58
C LYS A 162 6.99 13.64 9.20
N ILE A 163 6.20 14.62 8.78
CA ILE A 163 4.85 14.40 8.23
C ILE A 163 4.91 14.74 6.74
N ASP A 164 4.51 13.78 5.90
CA ASP A 164 4.38 13.99 4.46
C ASP A 164 2.99 14.52 4.10
N TYR A 165 2.96 15.50 3.20
CA TYR A 165 1.75 16.19 2.77
C TYR A 165 1.90 16.78 1.37
N ASP A 166 0.77 17.08 0.72
CA ASP A 166 0.70 17.71 -0.58
C ASP A 166 1.06 19.21 -0.49
N LYS A 167 2.33 19.53 -0.80
CA LYS A 167 2.86 20.91 -0.79
C LYS A 167 2.24 21.82 -1.84
N THR A 168 1.51 21.29 -2.83
CA THR A 168 0.86 22.12 -3.86
C THR A 168 -0.40 22.81 -3.34
N LYS A 169 -0.95 22.36 -2.20
CA LYS A 169 -2.17 22.89 -1.60
C LYS A 169 -1.87 23.66 -0.32
N VAL A 170 -2.34 24.91 -0.27
CA VAL A 170 -2.23 25.77 0.91
C VAL A 170 -3.57 25.82 1.64
N VAL A 171 -3.56 25.52 2.94
CA VAL A 171 -4.72 25.64 3.82
C VAL A 171 -4.63 26.93 4.61
N ARG A 172 -5.52 27.89 4.31
CA ARG A 172 -5.64 29.15 5.04
C ARG A 172 -7.08 29.39 5.46
N GLN A 173 -7.30 29.54 6.76
CA GLN A 173 -8.59 29.78 7.38
C GLN A 173 -8.50 30.94 8.36
N ARG A 174 -9.60 31.66 8.55
CA ARG A 174 -9.70 32.70 9.59
C ARG A 174 -10.06 32.06 10.92
N ASN A 175 -9.49 32.58 11.99
CA ASN A 175 -9.88 32.22 13.35
C ASN A 175 -11.37 32.50 13.62
N TYR A 176 -11.96 31.67 14.48
CA TYR A 176 -13.29 31.89 15.01
C TYR A 176 -13.31 33.09 15.96
N ARG A 177 -14.48 33.72 16.09
CA ARG A 177 -14.68 34.78 17.07
C ARG A 177 -14.68 34.17 18.48
N MET A 178 -13.96 34.82 19.40
CA MET A 178 -13.81 34.39 20.79
C MET A 178 -14.34 35.46 21.74
N SER A 179 -14.90 35.04 22.87
CA SER A 179 -15.25 35.91 24.00
C SER A 179 -13.98 36.47 24.69
N PRO A 180 -14.08 37.54 25.50
CA PRO A 180 -12.93 38.06 26.26
C PRO A 180 -12.25 36.98 27.12
N ASP A 181 -13.01 36.20 27.88
CA ASP A 181 -12.47 35.12 28.74
C ASP A 181 -11.75 34.05 27.92
N GLU A 182 -12.27 33.70 26.74
CA GLU A 182 -11.64 32.75 25.82
C GLU A 182 -10.31 33.29 25.29
N LYS A 183 -10.23 34.59 24.99
CA LYS A 183 -8.98 35.21 24.53
C LYS A 183 -7.91 35.19 25.62
N ASP A 184 -8.28 35.54 26.85
CA ASP A 184 -7.35 35.52 28.00
C ASP A 184 -6.83 34.10 28.28
N PHE A 185 -7.72 33.10 28.19
CA PHE A 185 -7.33 31.70 28.29
C PHE A 185 -6.34 31.30 27.19
N VAL A 186 -6.63 31.65 25.92
CA VAL A 186 -5.77 31.30 24.78
C VAL A 186 -4.39 31.96 24.89
N GLU A 187 -4.33 33.23 25.29
CA GLU A 187 -3.06 33.96 25.47
C GLU A 187 -2.21 33.34 26.59
N ASN A 188 -2.82 32.97 27.72
CA ASN A 188 -2.11 32.28 28.79
C ASN A 188 -1.65 30.88 28.35
N TYR A 189 -2.49 30.13 27.63
CA TYR A 189 -2.14 28.84 27.05
C TYR A 189 -0.94 28.96 26.11
N ILE A 190 -0.92 29.96 25.21
CA ILE A 190 0.20 30.21 24.29
C ILE A 190 1.47 30.56 25.06
N LYS A 191 1.40 31.40 26.11
CA LYS A 191 2.56 31.74 26.94
C LYS A 191 3.19 30.52 27.59
N ASP A 192 2.39 29.61 28.14
CA ASP A 192 2.89 28.38 28.75
C ASP A 192 3.59 27.48 27.74
N HIS A 193 3.06 27.35 26.52
CA HIS A 193 3.64 26.53 25.46
C HIS A 193 4.86 27.17 24.81
N LEU A 194 4.94 28.50 24.76
CA LEU A 194 6.15 29.23 24.38
C LEU A 194 7.26 29.03 25.42
N LYS A 195 6.93 29.08 26.71
CA LYS A 195 7.90 28.85 27.80
C LYS A 195 8.46 27.43 27.76
N ALA A 196 7.64 26.45 27.40
CA ALA A 196 8.03 25.05 27.24
C ALA A 196 8.73 24.73 25.89
N ASP A 197 8.97 25.72 25.04
CA ASP A 197 9.52 25.56 23.68
C ASP A 197 8.71 24.61 22.76
N LEU A 198 7.39 24.48 22.97
CA LEU A 198 6.51 23.61 22.18
C LEU A 198 5.89 24.32 20.97
N VAL A 199 5.85 25.65 21.00
CA VAL A 199 5.28 26.52 19.96
C VAL A 199 6.29 27.64 19.65
N GLU A 200 6.29 28.15 18.44
CA GLU A 200 7.13 29.28 18.02
C GLU A 200 6.39 30.26 17.12
N TYR A 201 6.82 31.53 17.13
CA TYR A 201 6.35 32.52 16.16
C TYR A 201 6.83 32.19 14.75
N CYS A 202 5.99 32.43 13.75
CA CYS A 202 6.34 32.12 12.36
C CYS A 202 5.61 33.01 11.34
N THR A 203 6.05 32.91 10.08
CA THR A 203 5.47 33.59 8.91
C THR A 203 4.84 32.60 7.92
N SER A 204 4.33 31.47 8.43
CA SER A 204 3.75 30.40 7.60
C SER A 204 2.63 30.93 6.68
N VAL A 205 2.60 30.41 5.45
CA VAL A 205 1.51 30.65 4.49
C VAL A 205 0.22 29.91 4.86
N TYR A 206 0.33 28.88 5.69
CA TYR A 206 -0.79 28.13 6.25
C TYR A 206 -1.36 28.86 7.47
N SER A 207 -2.66 28.69 7.70
CA SER A 207 -3.29 29.07 8.97
C SER A 207 -4.54 28.21 9.18
N THR A 208 -4.61 27.58 10.34
CA THR A 208 -5.73 26.76 10.79
C THR A 208 -6.34 27.36 12.04
N PRO A 209 -7.68 27.37 12.15
CA PRO A 209 -8.33 28.13 13.19
C PRO A 209 -8.36 27.35 14.50
N ILE A 210 -8.29 28.09 15.61
CA ILE A 210 -8.39 27.54 16.97
C ILE A 210 -9.77 27.80 17.57
N LEU A 211 -10.22 26.86 18.38
CA LEU A 211 -11.50 26.79 19.08
C LEU A 211 -11.25 26.54 20.57
N VAL A 212 -12.03 27.20 21.43
CA VAL A 212 -12.00 26.96 22.86
C VAL A 212 -13.20 26.10 23.25
N VAL A 213 -12.94 24.96 23.89
CA VAL A 213 -13.97 24.01 24.31
C VAL A 213 -13.98 23.91 25.83
N LYS A 214 -15.17 23.93 26.43
CA LYS A 214 -15.35 23.75 27.88
C LYS A 214 -15.07 22.30 28.28
N LYS A 215 -14.24 22.07 29.30
CA LYS A 215 -14.00 20.72 29.84
C LYS A 215 -15.23 20.22 30.62
N PRO A 216 -15.40 18.90 30.84
CA PRO A 216 -16.54 18.35 31.59
C PRO A 216 -16.67 18.89 33.03
N ASN A 217 -15.56 19.30 33.64
CA ASN A 217 -15.52 19.91 34.96
C ASN A 217 -15.65 21.44 34.94
N HIS A 218 -16.05 22.03 33.82
CA HIS A 218 -16.27 23.47 33.70
C HIS A 218 -17.51 23.86 34.51
N THR A 219 -17.30 24.60 35.58
CA THR A 219 -18.36 25.29 36.33
C THR A 219 -18.22 26.79 36.16
N LYS A 220 -19.27 27.55 36.44
CA LYS A 220 -19.19 29.02 36.44
C LYS A 220 -18.14 29.53 37.45
N ASP A 221 -17.96 28.81 38.55
CA ASP A 221 -17.02 29.15 39.63
C ASP A 221 -15.59 28.64 39.37
N ASN A 222 -15.41 27.68 38.46
CA ASN A 222 -14.11 27.14 38.06
C ASN A 222 -14.06 26.93 36.53
N PRO A 223 -13.79 27.99 35.75
CA PRO A 223 -13.82 27.93 34.30
C PRO A 223 -12.65 27.10 33.78
N SER A 224 -12.96 25.88 33.33
CA SER A 224 -11.98 24.93 32.78
C SER A 224 -12.14 24.82 31.25
N PHE A 225 -11.12 25.24 30.50
CA PHE A 225 -11.12 25.25 29.03
C PHE A 225 -10.05 24.34 28.42
N ARG A 226 -10.24 23.96 27.15
CA ARG A 226 -9.31 23.22 26.29
C ARG A 226 -9.19 23.94 24.94
N LEU A 227 -7.96 24.16 24.47
CA LEU A 227 -7.70 24.63 23.12
C LEU A 227 -7.79 23.46 22.13
N VAL A 228 -8.52 23.65 21.03
CA VAL A 228 -8.65 22.67 19.94
C VAL A 228 -8.37 23.38 18.63
N GLN A 229 -7.45 22.86 17.83
CA GLN A 229 -7.15 23.38 16.50
C GLN A 229 -7.90 22.56 15.44
N ASP A 230 -8.61 23.23 14.54
CA ASP A 230 -9.43 22.56 13.53
C ASP A 230 -8.59 22.14 12.32
N PHE A 231 -8.02 20.95 12.40
CA PHE A 231 -7.21 20.35 11.33
C PHE A 231 -8.03 19.70 10.21
N ARG A 232 -9.37 19.81 10.17
CA ARG A 232 -10.18 19.08 9.16
C ARG A 232 -9.78 19.37 7.71
N LYS A 233 -9.39 20.60 7.38
CA LYS A 233 -8.88 20.93 6.03
C LYS A 233 -7.44 20.49 5.82
N THR A 234 -6.59 20.61 6.85
CA THR A 234 -5.21 20.14 6.81
C THR A 234 -5.14 18.62 6.63
N ASN A 235 -5.99 17.86 7.32
CA ASN A 235 -6.03 16.40 7.22
C ASN A 235 -6.35 15.91 5.78
N LYS A 236 -6.97 16.73 4.92
CA LYS A 236 -7.22 16.39 3.51
C LYS A 236 -5.99 16.47 2.61
N ILE A 237 -4.92 17.11 3.07
CA ILE A 237 -3.67 17.26 2.33
C ILE A 237 -2.55 16.39 2.90
N LEU A 238 -2.77 15.73 4.05
CA LEU A 238 -1.82 14.79 4.63
C LEU A 238 -1.86 13.45 3.90
N THR A 239 -0.71 12.79 3.85
CA THR A 239 -0.63 11.39 3.42
C THR A 239 -1.06 10.48 4.57
N ASP A 240 -2.00 9.56 4.32
CA ASP A 240 -2.44 8.61 5.34
C ASP A 240 -1.32 7.63 5.74
N ILE A 241 -1.26 7.32 7.03
CA ILE A 241 -0.31 6.37 7.62
C ILE A 241 -1.11 5.23 8.25
N LYS A 242 -0.77 3.98 7.92
CA LYS A 242 -1.37 2.80 8.52
C LYS A 242 -0.50 2.33 9.69
N TYR A 243 -1.08 2.29 10.88
CA TYR A 243 -0.49 1.67 12.07
C TYR A 243 -1.29 0.39 12.40
N PRO A 244 -0.63 -0.77 12.57
CA PRO A 244 -1.31 -2.01 12.93
C PRO A 244 -1.72 -1.95 14.40
N ILE A 245 -3.01 -1.71 14.67
CA ILE A 245 -3.55 -1.71 16.04
C ILE A 245 -3.75 -3.18 16.45
N PRO A 246 -3.14 -3.64 17.57
CA PRO A 246 -3.36 -4.99 18.09
C PRO A 246 -4.84 -5.23 18.43
N ASP A 247 -5.28 -6.48 18.36
CA ASP A 247 -6.66 -6.83 18.72
C ASP A 247 -6.92 -6.54 20.21
N GLN A 248 -8.07 -5.93 20.52
CA GLN A 248 -8.38 -5.52 21.89
C GLN A 248 -8.46 -6.71 22.86
N GLN A 249 -8.91 -7.87 22.38
CA GLN A 249 -9.03 -9.06 23.22
C GLN A 249 -7.66 -9.66 23.48
N GLU A 250 -6.77 -9.69 22.48
CA GLU A 250 -5.36 -10.10 22.67
C GLU A 250 -4.66 -9.23 23.73
N LEU A 251 -4.88 -7.91 23.68
CA LEU A 251 -4.34 -6.99 24.67
C LEU A 251 -4.87 -7.29 26.07
N ILE A 252 -6.17 -7.56 26.21
CA ILE A 252 -6.80 -7.93 27.48
C ILE A 252 -6.24 -9.25 28.01
N ASP A 253 -6.09 -10.27 27.16
CA ASP A 253 -5.57 -11.58 27.58
C ASP A 253 -4.11 -11.52 27.99
N SER A 254 -3.33 -10.57 27.46
CA SER A 254 -1.95 -10.32 27.89
C SER A 254 -1.82 -9.88 29.37
N PHE A 255 -2.93 -9.49 30.03
CA PHE A 255 -2.97 -9.19 31.46
C PHE A 255 -3.03 -10.44 32.34
N GLN A 256 -3.22 -11.63 31.76
CA GLN A 256 -3.31 -12.86 32.53
C GLN A 256 -2.05 -13.08 33.40
N GLY A 257 -2.28 -13.40 34.68
CA GLY A 257 -1.22 -13.69 35.65
C GLY A 257 -0.45 -12.47 36.15
N LYS A 258 -0.71 -11.27 35.61
CA LYS A 258 -0.12 -10.02 36.10
C LYS A 258 -0.99 -9.46 37.22
N TYR A 259 -0.46 -9.36 38.44
CA TYR A 259 -1.19 -8.91 39.63
C TYR A 259 -0.84 -7.49 40.05
N TRP A 260 0.31 -6.99 39.60
CA TRP A 260 0.78 -5.63 39.88
C TRP A 260 0.71 -4.81 38.61
N HIS A 261 0.02 -3.68 38.68
CA HIS A 261 -0.23 -2.82 37.55
C HIS A 261 0.20 -1.39 37.83
N SER A 262 0.69 -0.71 36.80
CA SER A 262 0.86 0.74 36.81
C SER A 262 0.45 1.30 35.47
N VAL A 263 -0.24 2.43 35.50
CA VAL A 263 -0.70 3.13 34.30
C VAL A 263 -0.11 4.51 34.33
N THR A 264 0.66 4.86 33.31
CA THR A 264 1.28 6.17 33.20
C THR A 264 0.69 6.93 32.03
N ASP A 265 0.34 8.20 32.26
CA ASP A 265 -0.15 9.14 31.23
C ASP A 265 0.99 10.12 30.90
N ASN A 266 1.37 10.19 29.63
CA ASN A 266 2.38 11.16 29.19
C ASN A 266 1.79 12.58 29.22
N CYS A 267 2.46 13.51 29.90
CA CYS A 267 1.98 14.89 30.03
C CYS A 267 1.93 15.58 28.65
N SER A 268 0.73 15.78 28.10
CA SER A 268 0.56 16.27 26.73
C SER A 268 1.36 15.46 25.71
N GLY A 269 1.29 14.12 25.81
CA GLY A 269 2.14 13.15 25.08
C GLY A 269 2.49 13.52 23.64
N TYR A 270 1.49 13.75 22.77
CA TYR A 270 1.73 14.15 21.37
C TYR A 270 2.69 15.32 21.22
N THR A 271 2.51 16.37 22.02
CA THR A 271 3.30 17.61 21.88
C THR A 271 4.73 17.46 22.34
N GLN A 272 5.04 16.45 23.15
CA GLN A 272 6.43 16.17 23.55
C GLN A 272 7.25 15.68 22.35
N LEU A 273 6.64 14.92 21.43
CA LEU A 273 7.33 14.47 20.22
C LEU A 273 7.47 15.63 19.23
N THR A 274 8.71 15.95 18.87
CA THR A 274 9.00 17.11 18.04
C THR A 274 8.74 16.85 16.57
N LEU A 275 8.21 17.84 15.85
CA LEU A 275 8.05 17.81 14.40
C LEU A 275 9.33 18.28 13.70
N HIS A 276 9.62 17.63 12.57
CA HIS A 276 10.68 18.03 11.67
C HIS A 276 10.41 19.45 11.13
N PRO A 277 11.42 20.35 11.06
CA PRO A 277 11.23 21.74 10.62
C PRO A 277 10.47 21.89 9.30
N SER A 278 10.70 20.97 8.35
CA SER A 278 10.08 21.00 7.01
C SER A 278 8.57 20.84 6.99
N CYS A 279 7.94 20.35 8.06
CA CYS A 279 6.50 20.11 8.11
C CYS A 279 5.78 20.92 9.21
N ARG A 280 6.49 21.76 9.98
CA ARG A 280 5.86 22.55 11.06
C ARG A 280 4.84 23.55 10.54
N ASP A 281 5.06 24.09 9.33
CA ASP A 281 4.24 25.17 8.78
C ASP A 281 2.77 24.80 8.61
N ILE A 282 2.45 23.51 8.34
CA ILE A 282 1.07 23.04 8.19
C ILE A 282 0.27 23.10 9.50
N THR A 283 0.97 23.26 10.63
CA THR A 283 0.38 23.35 11.97
C THR A 283 0.15 24.79 12.42
N ALA A 284 0.38 25.77 11.54
CA ALA A 284 0.28 27.18 11.91
C ALA A 284 -1.15 27.61 12.27
N PHE A 285 -1.25 28.46 13.29
CA PHE A 285 -2.49 29.11 13.75
C PHE A 285 -2.23 30.56 14.14
N ASP A 286 -3.28 31.36 14.18
CA ASP A 286 -3.21 32.77 14.56
C ASP A 286 -3.60 32.93 16.05
N SER A 287 -2.91 33.80 16.80
CA SER A 287 -3.31 34.18 18.16
C SER A 287 -4.45 35.20 18.13
N PRO A 288 -5.21 35.37 19.23
CA PRO A 288 -6.17 36.45 19.36
C PRO A 288 -5.56 37.85 19.21
N SER A 289 -4.29 38.01 19.62
CA SER A 289 -3.48 39.22 19.43
C SER A 289 -2.98 39.46 18.00
N GLY A 290 -3.25 38.54 17.06
CA GLY A 290 -2.91 38.67 15.64
C GLY A 290 -1.51 38.20 15.25
N SER A 291 -0.76 37.59 16.16
CA SER A 291 0.53 36.96 15.86
C SER A 291 0.32 35.56 15.30
N ARG A 292 1.13 35.14 14.32
CA ARG A 292 1.08 33.77 13.78
C ARG A 292 2.10 32.88 14.48
N LEU A 293 1.65 31.71 14.91
CA LEU A 293 2.45 30.70 15.59
C LEU A 293 2.33 29.35 14.90
N ARG A 294 3.32 28.48 15.09
CA ARG A 294 3.29 27.08 14.65
C ARG A 294 3.81 26.16 15.74
N TRP A 295 3.41 24.91 15.68
CA TRP A 295 3.87 23.92 16.66
C TRP A 295 5.27 23.41 16.30
N LYS A 296 6.14 23.33 17.31
CA LYS A 296 7.38 22.55 17.28
C LYS A 296 7.13 21.10 17.69
N GLY A 297 6.22 20.88 18.63
CA GLY A 297 5.69 19.56 18.99
C GLY A 297 4.60 19.09 18.02
N MET A 298 4.24 17.81 18.04
CA MET A 298 3.12 17.30 17.25
C MET A 298 1.79 17.66 17.94
N PRO A 299 0.93 18.50 17.34
CA PRO A 299 -0.33 18.89 17.98
C PRO A 299 -1.39 17.78 17.89
N GLN A 300 -2.32 17.79 18.84
CA GLN A 300 -3.50 16.93 18.79
C GLN A 300 -4.45 17.35 17.65
N GLY A 301 -5.08 16.37 16.99
CA GLY A 301 -6.12 16.59 15.96
C GLY A 301 -5.66 16.38 14.51
N LEU A 302 -4.36 16.24 14.27
CA LEU A 302 -3.85 15.74 12.99
C LEU A 302 -4.26 14.26 12.83
N SER A 303 -4.76 13.88 11.65
CA SER A 303 -5.24 12.51 11.41
C SER A 303 -4.16 11.44 11.58
N VAL A 304 -2.91 11.78 11.27
CA VAL A 304 -1.75 10.89 11.35
C VAL A 304 -1.08 10.84 12.74
N ALA A 305 -1.40 11.79 13.64
CA ALA A 305 -0.71 11.92 14.93
C ALA A 305 -0.84 10.67 15.83
N PRO A 306 -2.01 10.03 15.98
CA PRO A 306 -2.14 8.79 16.77
C PRO A 306 -1.23 7.66 16.29
N ALA A 307 -1.18 7.45 14.97
CA ALA A 307 -0.34 6.40 14.36
C ALA A 307 1.16 6.69 14.57
N LEU A 308 1.59 7.92 14.31
CA LEU A 308 2.99 8.34 14.49
C LEU A 308 3.43 8.30 15.96
N TYR A 309 2.54 8.67 16.87
CA TYR A 309 2.80 8.59 18.30
C TYR A 309 2.96 7.14 18.76
N ALA A 310 2.05 6.26 18.34
CA ALA A 310 2.14 4.84 18.67
C ALA A 310 3.44 4.20 18.15
N LEU A 311 3.80 4.46 16.89
CA LEU A 311 5.07 4.00 16.31
C LEU A 311 6.31 4.51 17.07
N ALA A 312 6.30 5.78 17.48
CA ALA A 312 7.41 6.35 18.24
C ALA A 312 7.52 5.70 19.64
N MET A 313 6.40 5.48 20.31
CA MET A 313 6.36 4.82 21.62
C MET A 313 6.79 3.35 21.52
N ASP A 314 6.36 2.61 20.49
CA ASP A 314 6.81 1.23 20.26
C ASP A 314 8.32 1.17 20.04
N HIS A 315 8.86 2.07 19.21
CA HIS A 315 10.31 2.16 18.97
C HIS A 315 11.09 2.47 20.25
N LEU A 316 10.56 3.33 21.13
CA LEU A 316 11.15 3.60 22.44
C LEU A 316 11.14 2.34 23.31
N LEU A 317 10.00 1.67 23.42
CA LEU A 317 9.81 0.49 24.27
C LEU A 317 10.59 -0.73 23.78
N MET A 318 10.91 -0.82 22.48
CA MET A 318 11.79 -1.87 21.93
C MET A 318 13.19 -1.87 22.57
N LYS A 319 13.65 -0.75 23.13
CA LYS A 319 14.91 -0.69 23.87
C LYS A 319 14.86 -1.37 25.24
N MET A 320 13.67 -1.61 25.80
CA MET A 320 13.53 -2.30 27.08
C MET A 320 13.75 -3.80 26.93
N LYS A 321 14.57 -4.38 27.80
CA LYS A 321 14.77 -5.83 27.92
C LYS A 321 13.47 -6.55 28.28
N LYS A 322 12.62 -5.92 29.10
CA LYS A 322 11.36 -6.50 29.58
C LYS A 322 10.11 -5.96 28.86
N MET A 323 10.23 -5.61 27.57
CA MET A 323 9.15 -5.04 26.77
C MET A 323 7.82 -5.83 26.83
N LYS A 324 7.85 -7.18 26.89
CA LYS A 324 6.63 -8.02 27.00
C LYS A 324 5.74 -7.74 28.24
N LYS A 325 6.27 -7.02 29.24
CA LYS A 325 5.54 -6.64 30.46
C LYS A 325 4.98 -5.21 30.39
N VAL A 326 5.29 -4.47 29.33
CA VAL A 326 4.82 -3.11 29.07
C VAL A 326 3.93 -3.13 27.83
N LEU A 327 2.74 -2.56 27.95
CA LEU A 327 1.78 -2.44 26.88
C LEU A 327 1.48 -0.97 26.66
N ASN A 328 1.80 -0.46 25.48
CA ASN A 328 1.39 0.88 25.08
C ASN A 328 0.08 0.82 24.29
N TYR A 329 -0.91 1.61 24.69
CA TYR A 329 -2.15 1.78 23.94
C TYR A 329 -2.41 3.26 23.73
N PHE A 330 -1.95 3.78 22.60
CA PHE A 330 -1.92 5.22 22.31
C PHE A 330 -1.26 6.00 23.46
N ASP A 331 -2.03 6.84 24.16
CA ASP A 331 -1.55 7.80 25.15
C ASP A 331 -1.25 7.17 26.52
N ASP A 332 -1.80 5.98 26.80
CA ASP A 332 -1.68 5.29 28.07
C ASP A 332 -0.70 4.12 27.97
N THR A 333 0.32 4.13 28.84
CA THR A 333 1.26 3.01 28.96
C THR A 333 0.91 2.18 30.20
N HIS A 334 0.57 0.91 29.97
CA HIS A 334 0.21 -0.07 30.98
C HIS A 334 1.40 -0.99 31.27
N ILE A 335 1.82 -1.03 32.53
CA ILE A 335 2.90 -1.91 32.99
C ILE A 335 2.27 -2.95 33.90
N GLY A 336 2.49 -4.23 33.61
CA GLY A 336 1.90 -5.33 34.36
C GLY A 336 2.87 -6.47 34.61
N THR A 337 3.02 -6.89 35.87
CA THR A 337 3.97 -7.93 36.29
C THR A 337 3.36 -8.91 37.30
N GLU A 338 4.04 -10.05 37.51
CA GLU A 338 3.57 -11.14 38.36
C GLU A 338 3.88 -10.88 39.84
N THR A 339 5.07 -10.35 40.14
CA THR A 339 5.55 -10.09 41.51
C THR A 339 5.89 -8.62 41.72
N PHE A 340 5.89 -8.19 42.97
CA PHE A 340 6.16 -6.80 43.34
C PHE A 340 7.61 -6.39 42.98
N GLU A 341 8.56 -7.29 43.21
CA GLU A 341 9.99 -7.08 42.92
C GLU A 341 10.23 -6.94 41.42
N GLN A 342 9.59 -7.80 40.61
CA GLN A 342 9.65 -7.68 39.16
C GLN A 342 9.04 -6.35 38.69
N HIS A 343 7.96 -5.90 39.35
CA HIS A 343 7.32 -4.62 39.03
C HIS A 343 8.24 -3.43 39.25
N LEU A 344 8.98 -3.42 40.37
CA LEU A 344 9.98 -2.39 40.66
C LEU A 344 11.05 -2.33 39.56
N GLU A 345 11.61 -3.48 39.18
CA GLU A 345 12.67 -3.55 38.15
C GLU A 345 12.17 -3.05 36.78
N VAL A 346 10.94 -3.40 36.38
CA VAL A 346 10.37 -2.96 35.10
C VAL A 346 10.05 -1.47 35.12
N LEU A 347 9.51 -0.95 36.23
CA LEU A 347 9.25 0.48 36.37
C LEU A 347 10.54 1.30 36.37
N GLU A 348 11.59 0.81 37.02
CA GLU A 348 12.90 1.45 37.00
C GLU A 348 13.47 1.51 35.57
N GLU A 349 13.46 0.40 34.84
CA GLU A 349 13.89 0.36 33.43
C GLU A 349 13.06 1.32 32.56
N TYR A 350 11.74 1.40 32.80
CA TYR A 350 10.86 2.33 32.10
C TYR A 350 11.19 3.79 32.42
N PHE A 351 11.42 4.14 33.69
CA PHE A 351 11.77 5.52 34.08
C PHE A 351 13.14 5.93 33.54
N GLN A 352 14.12 5.02 33.49
CA GLN A 352 15.42 5.26 32.85
C GLN A 352 15.26 5.58 31.36
N LEU A 353 14.40 4.85 30.65
CA LEU A 353 14.10 5.12 29.25
C LEU A 353 13.46 6.50 29.07
N LEU A 354 12.49 6.87 29.92
CA LEU A 354 11.86 8.19 29.87
C LEU A 354 12.86 9.32 30.18
N GLU A 355 13.78 9.10 31.13
CA GLU A 355 14.86 10.03 31.46
C GLU A 355 15.84 10.20 30.28
N GLU A 356 16.25 9.11 29.62
CA GLU A 356 17.16 9.12 28.45
C GLU A 356 16.61 10.07 27.37
N PHE A 357 15.32 9.97 27.08
CA PHE A 357 14.65 10.75 26.03
C PHE A 357 14.00 12.06 26.52
N ASP A 358 14.08 12.36 27.81
CA ASP A 358 13.44 13.51 28.47
C ASP A 358 11.92 13.58 28.25
N ILE A 359 11.25 12.42 28.27
CA ILE A 359 9.79 12.30 28.22
C ILE A 359 9.23 12.42 29.64
N LYS A 360 8.18 13.24 29.82
CA LYS A 360 7.61 13.54 31.12
C LYS A 360 6.22 12.96 31.32
N LEU A 361 5.98 12.42 32.51
CA LEU A 361 4.70 11.84 32.93
C LEU A 361 3.84 12.84 33.69
N ASN A 362 2.53 12.74 33.51
CA ASN A 362 1.57 13.48 34.30
C ASN A 362 1.32 12.75 35.63
N ILE A 363 1.79 13.35 36.73
CA ILE A 363 1.68 12.74 38.05
C ILE A 363 0.24 12.50 38.51
N LYS A 364 -0.67 13.44 38.23
CA LYS A 364 -2.06 13.40 38.74
C LYS A 364 -2.91 12.31 38.09
N LYS A 365 -2.53 11.90 36.88
CA LYS A 365 -3.24 10.88 36.11
C LYS A 365 -2.56 9.52 36.15
N SER A 366 -1.29 9.48 36.51
CA SER A 366 -0.55 8.23 36.62
C SER A 366 -0.91 7.51 37.91
N THR A 367 -0.95 6.19 37.87
CA THR A 367 -1.27 5.32 39.00
C THR A 367 -0.23 4.21 39.09
N PHE A 368 0.25 3.93 40.30
CA PHE A 368 1.37 3.01 40.50
C PHE A 368 1.00 1.88 41.49
N PHE A 369 1.59 0.71 41.27
CA PHE A 369 1.45 -0.49 42.12
C PHE A 369 0.01 -0.89 42.48
N GLN A 370 -0.91 -0.75 41.54
CA GLN A 370 -2.32 -1.11 41.70
C GLN A 370 -2.54 -2.61 41.50
N LYS A 371 -3.40 -3.23 42.31
CA LYS A 371 -3.81 -4.64 42.11
C LYS A 371 -4.91 -4.81 41.06
N LYS A 372 -5.63 -3.72 40.78
CA LYS A 372 -6.69 -3.67 39.77
C LYS A 372 -6.42 -2.50 38.84
N VAL A 373 -6.61 -2.72 37.55
CA VAL A 373 -6.40 -1.69 36.52
C VAL A 373 -7.65 -1.52 35.67
N THR A 374 -7.96 -0.28 35.32
CA THR A 374 -9.00 0.00 34.31
C THR A 374 -8.35 0.06 32.94
N PHE A 375 -8.77 -0.80 32.01
CA PHE A 375 -8.30 -0.84 30.62
C PHE A 375 -9.50 -0.94 29.68
N LEU A 376 -9.60 -0.04 28.69
CA LEU A 376 -10.72 0.01 27.72
C LEU A 376 -12.13 0.01 28.36
N GLY A 377 -12.25 0.57 29.57
CA GLY A 377 -13.50 0.62 30.33
C GLY A 377 -13.89 -0.70 31.01
N LEU A 378 -12.98 -1.66 31.08
CA LEU A 378 -13.04 -2.90 31.85
C LEU A 378 -12.10 -2.79 33.06
N GLU A 379 -12.43 -3.49 34.14
CA GLU A 379 -11.55 -3.68 35.30
C GLU A 379 -10.87 -5.05 35.20
N LEU A 380 -9.55 -5.08 35.33
CA LEU A 380 -8.71 -6.27 35.26
C LEU A 380 -7.98 -6.44 36.59
N ASP A 381 -7.93 -7.66 37.12
CA ASP A 381 -7.25 -8.00 38.39
C ASP A 381 -6.23 -9.15 38.24
N GLY A 382 -5.79 -9.41 37.00
CA GLY A 382 -4.83 -10.46 36.66
C GLY A 382 -5.43 -11.85 36.50
N LYS A 383 -6.63 -12.11 37.04
CA LYS A 383 -7.36 -13.38 36.88
C LYS A 383 -8.67 -13.21 36.12
N THR A 384 -9.34 -12.09 36.30
CA THR A 384 -10.68 -11.85 35.80
C THR A 384 -10.82 -10.49 35.12
N VAL A 385 -11.86 -10.41 34.28
CA VAL A 385 -12.32 -9.22 33.60
C VAL A 385 -13.72 -8.91 34.11
N SER A 386 -13.92 -7.68 34.59
CA SER A 386 -15.23 -7.18 35.01
C SER A 386 -15.55 -5.83 34.37
N VAL A 387 -16.81 -5.44 34.40
CA VAL A 387 -17.21 -4.09 33.96
C VAL A 387 -16.72 -3.07 35.00
N SER A 388 -16.15 -1.95 34.54
CA SER A 388 -15.67 -0.90 35.45
C SER A 388 -16.78 -0.26 36.28
N ARG A 389 -16.49 0.11 37.53
CA ARG A 389 -17.47 0.72 38.46
C ARG A 389 -18.14 1.97 37.87
N LYS A 390 -17.38 2.85 37.23
CA LYS A 390 -17.90 4.06 36.58
C LYS A 390 -18.96 3.75 35.52
N ARG A 391 -18.77 2.66 34.77
CA ARG A 391 -19.69 2.22 33.72
C ARG A 391 -20.91 1.53 34.32
N ILE A 392 -20.74 0.74 35.39
CA ILE A 392 -21.87 0.20 36.19
C ILE A 392 -22.75 1.33 36.72
N ASP A 393 -22.16 2.38 37.29
CA ASP A 393 -22.90 3.54 37.81
C ASP A 393 -23.63 4.30 36.71
N ALA A 394 -23.04 4.40 35.52
CA ALA A 394 -23.70 4.96 34.36
C ALA A 394 -24.89 4.10 33.91
N ILE A 395 -24.72 2.78 33.85
CA ILE A 395 -25.79 1.82 33.47
C ILE A 395 -26.95 1.88 34.46
N ARG A 396 -26.68 1.97 35.77
CA ARG A 396 -27.71 2.15 36.81
C ARG A 396 -28.58 3.39 36.58
N LYS A 397 -28.01 4.45 36.01
CA LYS A 397 -28.69 5.73 35.73
C LYS A 397 -29.45 5.76 34.40
N ILE A 398 -29.32 4.75 33.54
CA ILE A 398 -30.03 4.71 32.25
C ILE A 398 -31.54 4.61 32.49
N LYS A 399 -32.31 5.46 31.82
CA LYS A 399 -33.77 5.45 31.81
C LYS A 399 -34.29 4.66 30.59
N PRO A 400 -35.52 4.12 30.64
CA PRO A 400 -36.14 3.49 29.48
C PRO A 400 -36.19 4.45 28.27
N PRO A 401 -35.82 3.99 27.06
CA PRO A 401 -35.83 4.83 25.87
C PRO A 401 -37.26 5.18 25.42
N GLN A 402 -37.46 6.41 24.95
CA GLN A 402 -38.76 6.92 24.52
C GLN A 402 -38.95 6.90 23.00
N ASN A 403 -37.91 6.58 22.23
CA ASN A 403 -37.95 6.51 20.78
C ASN A 403 -36.90 5.53 20.22
N LYS A 404 -37.01 5.21 18.93
CA LYS A 404 -36.13 4.26 18.23
C LYS A 404 -34.65 4.67 18.29
N ASP A 405 -34.31 5.96 18.26
CA ASP A 405 -32.92 6.41 18.29
C ASP A 405 -32.28 6.29 19.67
N GLN A 406 -33.03 6.63 20.72
CA GLN A 406 -32.64 6.35 22.11
C GLN A 406 -32.51 4.86 22.36
N LEU A 407 -33.42 4.04 21.82
CA LEU A 407 -33.36 2.59 21.91
C LEU A 407 -32.11 2.01 21.22
N ARG A 408 -31.76 2.48 20.01
CA ARG A 408 -30.50 2.09 19.34
C ARG A 408 -29.27 2.43 20.18
N SER A 409 -29.26 3.61 20.81
CA SER A 409 -28.16 4.04 21.68
C SER A 409 -28.03 3.14 22.92
N VAL A 410 -29.15 2.84 23.59
CA VAL A 410 -29.19 1.95 24.75
C VAL A 410 -28.79 0.52 24.38
N LEU A 411 -29.31 -0.03 23.28
CA LEU A 411 -28.93 -1.36 22.78
C LEU A 411 -27.47 -1.40 22.38
N GLY A 412 -26.89 -0.31 21.87
CA GLY A 412 -25.45 -0.21 21.64
C GLY A 412 -24.63 -0.41 22.92
N ILE A 413 -25.05 0.21 24.03
CA ILE A 413 -24.41 0.04 25.35
C ILE A 413 -24.56 -1.40 25.86
N PHE A 414 -25.74 -2.00 25.71
CA PHE A 414 -25.99 -3.37 26.13
C PHE A 414 -25.21 -4.38 25.29
N ASN A 415 -25.19 -4.21 23.96
CA ASN A 415 -24.42 -5.03 23.03
C ASN A 415 -22.93 -5.03 23.36
N TYR A 416 -22.36 -3.86 23.71
CA TYR A 416 -20.96 -3.77 24.12
C TYR A 416 -20.64 -4.65 25.34
N ASN A 417 -21.58 -4.80 26.27
CA ASN A 417 -21.41 -5.58 27.49
C ASN A 417 -22.04 -6.99 27.40
N ARG A 418 -22.47 -7.43 26.21
CA ARG A 418 -23.19 -8.71 26.01
C ARG A 418 -22.44 -9.92 26.55
N LYS A 419 -21.09 -9.88 26.55
CA LYS A 419 -20.23 -10.96 27.04
C LYS A 419 -20.43 -11.29 28.52
N PHE A 420 -20.94 -10.33 29.30
CA PHE A 420 -21.27 -10.51 30.71
C PHE A 420 -22.74 -10.94 30.94
N ILE A 421 -23.56 -10.97 29.90
CA ILE A 421 -25.00 -11.27 30.00
C ILE A 421 -25.25 -12.63 29.39
N LYS A 422 -25.51 -13.62 30.26
CA LYS A 422 -25.97 -14.93 29.83
C LYS A 422 -27.33 -14.81 29.12
N SER A 423 -27.46 -15.45 27.95
CA SER A 423 -28.71 -15.45 27.17
C SER A 423 -29.19 -14.06 26.73
N TYR A 424 -28.26 -13.12 26.50
CA TYR A 424 -28.55 -11.74 26.12
C TYR A 424 -29.57 -11.60 24.99
N THR A 425 -29.46 -12.43 23.94
CA THR A 425 -30.34 -12.33 22.77
C THR A 425 -31.79 -12.65 23.05
N THR A 426 -32.06 -13.67 23.88
CA THR A 426 -33.43 -13.98 24.30
C THR A 426 -34.02 -12.83 25.11
N ILE A 427 -33.23 -12.27 26.03
CA ILE A 427 -33.67 -11.17 26.89
C ILE A 427 -33.88 -9.89 26.06
N ALA A 428 -33.00 -9.61 25.10
CA ALA A 428 -33.06 -8.40 24.27
C ALA A 428 -34.02 -8.51 23.07
N GLN A 429 -34.60 -9.68 22.79
CA GLN A 429 -35.49 -9.88 21.64
C GLN A 429 -36.68 -8.89 21.62
N PRO A 430 -37.44 -8.69 22.71
CA PRO A 430 -38.56 -7.74 22.73
C PRO A 430 -38.13 -6.29 22.41
N LEU A 431 -36.89 -5.94 22.75
CA LEU A 431 -36.30 -4.63 22.46
C LEU A 431 -35.90 -4.50 20.98
N ASN A 432 -35.31 -5.54 20.40
CA ASN A 432 -34.92 -5.56 18.99
C ASN A 432 -36.12 -5.52 18.03
N GLU A 433 -37.27 -6.08 18.43
CA GLU A 433 -38.50 -6.04 17.63
C GLU A 433 -39.01 -4.62 17.38
N LEU A 434 -38.85 -3.71 18.36
CA LEU A 434 -39.20 -2.29 18.23
C LEU A 434 -38.34 -1.52 17.21
N LEU A 435 -37.21 -2.10 16.77
CA LEU A 435 -36.34 -1.48 15.76
C LEU A 435 -36.74 -1.78 14.31
N LYS A 436 -37.65 -2.73 14.08
CA LYS A 436 -38.14 -3.06 12.72
C LYS A 436 -38.85 -1.85 12.10
N GLN A 437 -38.69 -1.66 10.78
CA GLN A 437 -39.26 -0.51 10.08
C GLN A 437 -40.80 -0.53 10.09
N GLU A 438 -41.40 -1.71 10.03
CA GLU A 438 -42.86 -1.93 9.96
C GLU A 438 -43.57 -1.91 11.32
N VAL A 439 -42.84 -1.72 12.43
CA VAL A 439 -43.39 -1.79 13.80
C VAL A 439 -43.44 -0.39 14.42
N GLU A 440 -44.60 0.04 14.93
CA GLU A 440 -44.72 1.29 15.69
C GLU A 440 -44.01 1.18 17.05
N PHE A 441 -43.42 2.28 17.52
CA PHE A 441 -42.66 2.27 18.78
C PHE A 441 -43.61 2.33 19.97
N GLU A 442 -44.01 1.17 20.48
CA GLU A 442 -44.81 1.03 21.69
C GLU A 442 -44.02 0.31 22.79
N TRP A 443 -43.83 0.97 23.93
CA TRP A 443 -43.08 0.41 25.05
C TRP A 443 -44.04 -0.31 26.00
N THR A 444 -44.07 -1.64 25.94
CA THR A 444 -44.95 -2.48 26.79
C THR A 444 -44.21 -3.10 27.97
N ASP A 445 -44.93 -3.80 28.84
CA ASP A 445 -44.37 -4.54 29.98
C ASP A 445 -43.34 -5.60 29.55
N SER A 446 -43.47 -6.17 28.34
CA SER A 446 -42.49 -7.12 27.79
C SER A 446 -41.12 -6.46 27.57
N GLN A 447 -41.11 -5.25 26.99
CA GLN A 447 -39.88 -4.48 26.80
C GLN A 447 -39.33 -3.92 28.10
N GLN A 448 -40.19 -3.51 29.02
CA GLN A 448 -39.77 -3.05 30.34
C GLN A 448 -39.08 -4.17 31.13
N ASN A 449 -39.65 -5.37 31.16
CA ASN A 449 -39.06 -6.54 31.80
C ASN A 449 -37.70 -6.91 31.18
N ALA A 450 -37.60 -6.91 29.84
CA ALA A 450 -36.34 -7.12 29.13
C ALA A 450 -35.26 -6.10 29.50
N PHE A 451 -35.63 -4.81 29.50
CA PHE A 451 -34.72 -3.71 29.85
C PHE A 451 -34.24 -3.81 31.31
N ASP A 452 -35.14 -4.07 32.26
CA ASP A 452 -34.80 -4.18 33.68
C ASP A 452 -33.96 -5.43 33.98
N GLN A 453 -34.23 -6.56 33.31
CA GLN A 453 -33.41 -7.76 33.45
C GLN A 453 -31.96 -7.53 33.01
N ILE A 454 -31.75 -6.95 31.81
CA ILE A 454 -30.40 -6.62 31.32
C ILE A 454 -29.71 -5.63 32.26
N LYS A 455 -30.43 -4.60 32.70
CA LYS A 455 -29.92 -3.57 33.62
C LYS A 455 -29.52 -4.17 34.97
N ASN A 456 -30.29 -5.10 35.51
CA ASN A 456 -29.98 -5.79 36.77
C ASN A 456 -28.74 -6.68 36.65
N ILE A 457 -28.62 -7.45 35.55
CA ILE A 457 -27.43 -8.28 35.29
C ILE A 457 -26.18 -7.40 35.16
N LEU A 458 -26.24 -6.33 34.37
CA LEU A 458 -25.11 -5.41 34.21
C LEU A 458 -24.81 -4.56 35.45
N SER A 459 -25.75 -4.48 36.40
CA SER A 459 -25.52 -3.83 37.70
C SER A 459 -24.71 -4.69 38.67
N ASN A 460 -24.66 -6.01 38.43
CA ASN A 460 -23.85 -7.01 39.15
C ASN A 460 -23.31 -8.06 38.14
N PRO A 461 -22.45 -7.66 37.19
CA PRO A 461 -22.04 -8.55 36.10
C PRO A 461 -21.18 -9.69 36.64
N PRO A 462 -21.34 -10.92 36.11
CA PRO A 462 -20.41 -12.01 36.41
C PRO A 462 -19.01 -11.63 35.90
N SER A 463 -17.96 -11.91 36.68
CA SER A 463 -16.60 -11.74 36.21
C SER A 463 -16.24 -12.86 35.23
N LEU A 464 -15.71 -12.49 34.05
CA LEU A 464 -15.18 -13.45 33.09
C LEU A 464 -13.74 -13.76 33.47
N ARG A 465 -13.28 -14.99 33.22
CA ARG A 465 -11.88 -15.36 33.46
C ARG A 465 -11.01 -14.90 32.30
N LEU A 466 -9.84 -14.34 32.59
CA LEU A 466 -8.79 -14.14 31.59
C LEU A 466 -8.26 -15.50 31.12
N TYR A 467 -8.04 -15.66 29.82
CA TYR A 467 -7.58 -16.93 29.25
C TYR A 467 -6.19 -17.28 29.79
N ASN A 468 -6.06 -18.44 30.44
CA ASN A 468 -4.80 -18.97 30.95
C ASN A 468 -4.28 -20.09 30.03
N PRO A 469 -3.16 -19.92 29.32
CA PRO A 469 -2.60 -20.93 28.41
C PRO A 469 -2.20 -22.25 29.09
N LYS A 470 -2.15 -22.31 30.43
CA LYS A 470 -1.79 -23.50 31.21
C LYS A 470 -2.99 -24.28 31.76
N SER A 471 -4.21 -23.76 31.61
CA SER A 471 -5.43 -24.35 32.18
C SER A 471 -6.18 -25.16 31.12
N ASN A 472 -6.76 -26.30 31.53
CA ASN A 472 -7.61 -27.12 30.65
C ASN A 472 -8.84 -26.36 30.17
N ASN A 473 -9.13 -26.53 28.88
CA ASN A 473 -10.23 -25.86 28.20
C ASN A 473 -11.46 -26.76 28.17
N ARG A 474 -12.64 -26.16 28.20
CA ARG A 474 -13.90 -26.82 27.92
C ARG A 474 -14.71 -26.00 26.94
N VAL A 475 -15.09 -26.61 25.85
CA VAL A 475 -15.90 -25.99 24.80
C VAL A 475 -17.27 -26.63 24.79
N CYS A 476 -18.32 -25.82 24.79
CA CYS A 476 -19.67 -26.27 24.51
C CYS A 476 -20.09 -25.71 23.15
N GLY A 477 -20.60 -26.58 22.27
CA GLY A 477 -21.21 -26.19 21.01
C GLY A 477 -22.65 -26.68 20.96
N ASP A 478 -23.50 -25.96 20.25
CA ASP A 478 -24.90 -26.31 20.02
C ASP A 478 -25.39 -25.69 18.71
N ALA A 479 -26.29 -26.39 18.01
CA ALA A 479 -26.88 -25.92 16.78
C ALA A 479 -28.41 -25.90 16.83
N SER A 480 -29.00 -24.92 16.16
CA SER A 480 -30.43 -24.90 15.88
C SER A 480 -30.68 -24.46 14.44
N TYR A 481 -31.90 -24.65 13.94
CA TYR A 481 -32.29 -24.12 12.63
C TYR A 481 -32.27 -22.58 12.55
N GLN A 482 -32.10 -21.88 13.68
CA GLN A 482 -31.94 -20.43 13.71
C GLN A 482 -30.45 -20.03 13.58
N GLY A 483 -29.54 -20.75 14.22
CA GLY A 483 -28.15 -20.33 14.43
C GLY A 483 -27.24 -21.37 15.06
N LEU A 484 -25.96 -21.02 15.18
CA LEU A 484 -24.93 -21.78 15.88
C LEU A 484 -24.52 -21.01 17.15
N GLY A 485 -24.34 -21.73 18.26
CA GLY A 485 -23.92 -21.17 19.54
C GLY A 485 -22.73 -21.92 20.11
N CYS A 486 -21.78 -21.21 20.69
CA CYS A 486 -20.64 -21.81 21.37
C CYS A 486 -20.14 -21.00 22.56
N SER A 487 -19.54 -21.71 23.53
CA SER A 487 -18.97 -21.12 24.73
C SER A 487 -17.69 -21.82 25.15
N LEU A 488 -16.72 -21.03 25.61
CA LEU A 488 -15.43 -21.46 26.10
C LEU A 488 -15.37 -21.25 27.62
N TYR A 489 -14.98 -22.29 28.34
CA TYR A 489 -14.72 -22.28 29.77
C TYR A 489 -13.30 -22.78 30.03
N GLN A 490 -12.73 -22.36 31.16
CA GLN A 490 -11.48 -22.90 31.67
C GLN A 490 -11.63 -23.39 33.10
N GLN A 491 -10.95 -24.49 33.40
CA GLN A 491 -10.86 -24.98 34.76
C GLN A 491 -9.97 -24.06 35.59
N ASP A 492 -10.50 -23.63 36.73
CA ASP A 492 -9.75 -22.90 37.73
C ASP A 492 -8.76 -23.84 38.45
N PRO A 493 -7.45 -23.53 38.45
CA PRO A 493 -6.48 -24.32 39.21
C PRO A 493 -6.81 -24.35 40.71
N ASP A 494 -7.34 -23.24 41.23
CA ASP A 494 -7.60 -23.06 42.66
C ASP A 494 -8.89 -23.78 43.09
N THR A 495 -10.00 -23.52 42.41
CA THR A 495 -11.32 -24.05 42.80
C THR A 495 -11.74 -25.34 42.09
N LYS A 496 -10.98 -25.79 41.08
CA LYS A 496 -11.32 -26.87 40.14
C LYS A 496 -12.66 -26.72 39.42
N ARG A 497 -13.35 -25.58 39.55
CA ARG A 497 -14.61 -25.26 38.85
C ARG A 497 -14.31 -24.67 37.48
N TYR A 498 -15.24 -24.82 36.56
CA TYR A 498 -15.15 -24.22 35.22
C TYR A 498 -15.74 -22.82 35.23
N ALA A 499 -14.96 -21.84 34.79
CA ALA A 499 -15.36 -20.45 34.67
C ALA A 499 -15.40 -20.03 33.18
N PRO A 500 -16.37 -19.20 32.75
CA PRO A 500 -16.48 -18.78 31.37
C PRO A 500 -15.36 -17.81 30.99
N VAL A 501 -14.79 -18.02 29.80
CA VAL A 501 -13.77 -17.18 29.17
C VAL A 501 -14.39 -16.37 28.04
N ALA A 502 -15.13 -17.02 27.14
CA ALA A 502 -15.74 -16.38 25.98
C ALA A 502 -17.04 -17.06 25.54
N PHE A 503 -17.91 -16.29 24.88
CA PHE A 503 -19.17 -16.75 24.28
C PHE A 503 -19.27 -16.23 22.85
N ALA A 504 -19.78 -17.03 21.92
CA ALA A 504 -20.00 -16.62 20.54
C ALA A 504 -21.23 -17.29 19.93
N GLY A 505 -21.84 -16.64 18.94
CA GLY A 505 -22.97 -17.21 18.21
C GLY A 505 -23.29 -16.42 16.95
N ARG A 506 -23.73 -17.12 15.89
CA ARG A 506 -24.06 -16.52 14.59
C ARG A 506 -25.31 -17.13 13.97
N LYS A 507 -25.96 -16.37 13.09
CA LYS A 507 -27.13 -16.83 12.34
C LYS A 507 -26.71 -17.82 11.25
N LEU A 508 -27.58 -18.79 10.95
CA LEU A 508 -27.40 -19.65 9.79
C LEU A 508 -27.72 -18.90 8.50
N LYS A 509 -26.90 -19.09 7.46
CA LYS A 509 -27.24 -18.66 6.09
C LYS A 509 -28.35 -19.52 5.50
N ASP A 510 -29.02 -19.01 4.47
CA ASP A 510 -30.09 -19.74 3.79
C ASP A 510 -29.63 -21.03 3.11
N SER A 511 -28.33 -21.14 2.77
CA SER A 511 -27.71 -22.39 2.34
C SER A 511 -27.57 -23.40 3.47
N GLU A 512 -27.22 -22.94 4.68
CA GLU A 512 -26.99 -23.78 5.86
C GLU A 512 -28.29 -24.26 6.50
N LYS A 513 -29.37 -23.46 6.43
CA LYS A 513 -30.71 -23.85 6.91
C LYS A 513 -31.27 -25.11 6.25
N LYS A 514 -30.78 -25.45 5.05
CA LYS A 514 -31.19 -26.64 4.29
C LYS A 514 -30.42 -27.89 4.71
N LEU A 515 -29.41 -27.77 5.57
CA LEU A 515 -28.56 -28.86 5.97
C LEU A 515 -29.23 -29.69 7.09
N PRO A 516 -29.01 -31.01 7.10
CA PRO A 516 -29.51 -31.87 8.18
C PRO A 516 -28.96 -31.46 9.56
N ILE A 517 -29.72 -31.72 10.62
CA ILE A 517 -29.36 -31.30 11.99
C ILE A 517 -28.00 -31.84 12.45
N TYR A 518 -27.64 -33.09 12.12
CA TYR A 518 -26.34 -33.66 12.49
C TYR A 518 -25.16 -32.90 11.87
N TYR A 519 -25.37 -32.32 10.67
CA TYR A 519 -24.36 -31.49 10.02
C TYR A 519 -24.25 -30.13 10.72
N LEU A 520 -25.38 -29.55 11.12
CA LEU A 520 -25.39 -28.30 11.88
C LEU A 520 -24.72 -28.46 13.24
N GLU A 521 -24.89 -29.59 13.93
CA GLU A 521 -24.18 -29.90 15.17
C GLU A 521 -22.65 -29.99 14.97
N CYS A 522 -22.20 -30.65 13.89
CA CYS A 522 -20.79 -30.65 13.51
C CYS A 522 -20.29 -29.24 13.18
N ALA A 523 -21.09 -28.45 12.45
CA ALA A 523 -20.77 -27.08 12.11
C ALA A 523 -20.69 -26.16 13.35
N ALA A 524 -21.52 -26.37 14.38
CA ALA A 524 -21.43 -25.66 15.65
C ALA A 524 -20.12 -25.94 16.38
N LEU A 525 -19.68 -27.21 16.37
CA LEU A 525 -18.39 -27.60 16.92
C LEU A 525 -17.24 -26.92 16.16
N VAL A 526 -17.22 -27.03 14.84
CA VAL A 526 -16.19 -26.43 13.98
C VAL A 526 -16.16 -24.91 14.15
N TYR A 527 -17.34 -24.28 14.19
CA TYR A 527 -17.47 -22.84 14.45
C TYR A 527 -16.85 -22.46 15.81
N ALA A 528 -17.05 -23.25 16.86
CA ALA A 528 -16.39 -23.03 18.14
C ALA A 528 -14.86 -23.07 18.03
N PHE A 529 -14.31 -24.01 17.26
CA PHE A 529 -12.86 -24.13 17.05
C PHE A 529 -12.28 -23.07 16.11
N VAL A 530 -13.08 -22.53 15.19
CA VAL A 530 -12.71 -21.37 14.37
C VAL A 530 -12.65 -20.11 15.22
N VAL A 531 -13.72 -19.81 15.97
CA VAL A 531 -13.82 -18.58 16.78
C VAL A 531 -12.82 -18.59 17.93
N PHE A 532 -12.66 -19.73 18.61
CA PHE A 532 -11.73 -19.88 19.73
C PHE A 532 -10.37 -20.45 19.31
N ARG A 533 -10.03 -20.41 18.02
CA ARG A 533 -8.79 -21.00 17.47
C ARG A 533 -7.54 -20.56 18.25
N CYS A 534 -7.39 -19.26 18.49
CA CYS A 534 -6.26 -18.69 19.21
C CYS A 534 -6.10 -19.25 20.65
N TYR A 535 -7.20 -19.64 21.29
CA TYR A 535 -7.21 -20.24 22.62
C TYR A 535 -7.04 -21.76 22.59
N LEU A 536 -7.46 -22.44 21.53
CA LEU A 536 -7.54 -23.90 21.49
C LEU A 536 -6.36 -24.57 20.77
N GLN A 537 -5.57 -23.82 20.00
CA GLN A 537 -4.46 -24.37 19.20
C GLN A 537 -3.29 -24.93 20.05
N ASN A 538 -3.23 -24.62 21.35
CA ASN A 538 -2.18 -25.10 22.25
C ASN A 538 -2.30 -26.62 22.50
N ARG A 539 -1.50 -27.44 21.79
CA ARG A 539 -1.48 -28.91 21.92
C ARG A 539 -1.02 -29.45 23.28
N ASN A 540 -0.43 -28.60 24.13
CA ASN A 540 0.01 -29.01 25.47
C ASN A 540 -1.14 -29.08 26.48
N VAL A 541 -2.31 -28.54 26.14
CA VAL A 541 -3.49 -28.50 27.00
C VAL A 541 -4.60 -29.36 26.39
N GLU A 542 -5.30 -30.13 27.23
CA GLU A 542 -6.44 -30.90 26.77
C GLU A 542 -7.70 -30.00 26.69
N THR A 543 -8.40 -30.07 25.57
CA THR A 543 -9.71 -29.41 25.38
C THR A 543 -10.82 -30.44 25.47
N GLU A 544 -11.72 -30.29 26.44
CA GLU A 544 -12.91 -31.13 26.57
C GLU A 544 -14.09 -30.49 25.82
N VAL A 545 -14.60 -31.17 24.79
CA VAL A 545 -15.78 -30.74 24.04
C VAL A 545 -17.02 -31.39 24.63
N LEU A 546 -18.01 -30.57 25.00
CA LEU A 546 -19.32 -31.01 25.44
C LEU A 546 -20.35 -30.74 24.33
N THR A 547 -21.04 -31.81 23.92
CA THR A 547 -22.12 -31.77 22.93
C THR A 547 -23.27 -32.66 23.39
N ASP A 548 -24.49 -32.30 23.01
CA ASP A 548 -25.69 -33.11 23.20
C ASP A 548 -25.96 -34.06 22.03
N HIS A 549 -25.05 -34.15 21.05
CA HIS A 549 -25.16 -35.04 19.91
C HIS A 549 -24.16 -36.21 20.00
N GLN A 550 -24.66 -37.39 20.37
CA GLN A 550 -23.81 -38.58 20.64
C GLN A 550 -23.05 -39.07 19.40
N SER A 551 -23.60 -38.89 18.19
CA SER A 551 -22.97 -39.32 16.92
C SER A 551 -21.69 -38.54 16.58
N LEU A 552 -21.47 -37.36 17.18
CA LEU A 552 -20.20 -36.62 17.02
C LEU A 552 -19.02 -37.36 17.66
N GLN A 553 -19.25 -38.23 18.64
CA GLN A 553 -18.18 -39.08 19.20
C GLN A 553 -17.65 -40.09 18.19
N SER A 554 -18.52 -40.64 17.34
CA SER A 554 -18.15 -41.56 16.26
C SER A 554 -17.60 -40.86 15.01
N LEU A 555 -17.80 -39.55 14.88
CA LEU A 555 -17.40 -38.77 13.71
C LEU A 555 -15.86 -38.77 13.51
N LEU A 556 -15.10 -38.66 14.61
CA LEU A 556 -13.63 -38.67 14.57
C LEU A 556 -13.02 -40.06 14.36
N SER A 557 -13.80 -41.12 14.57
CA SER A 557 -13.37 -42.52 14.38
C SER A 557 -13.86 -43.12 13.06
N THR A 558 -14.40 -42.31 12.16
CA THR A 558 -14.91 -42.80 10.86
C THR A 558 -13.76 -42.95 9.87
N ASP A 559 -13.49 -44.18 9.41
CA ASP A 559 -12.35 -44.52 8.53
C ASP A 559 -12.41 -43.87 7.13
N LYS A 560 -13.59 -43.42 6.68
CA LYS A 560 -13.79 -42.77 5.37
C LYS A 560 -14.82 -41.64 5.46
N PRO A 561 -14.42 -40.45 5.91
CA PRO A 561 -15.33 -39.31 5.90
C PRO A 561 -15.54 -38.80 4.46
N GLU A 562 -16.80 -38.57 4.07
CA GLU A 562 -17.17 -38.09 2.74
C GLU A 562 -17.71 -36.64 2.80
N GLY A 563 -17.47 -35.88 1.73
CA GLY A 563 -18.04 -34.53 1.55
C GLY A 563 -17.51 -33.48 2.55
N PRO A 564 -18.33 -32.47 2.90
CA PRO A 564 -17.88 -31.34 3.75
C PRO A 564 -17.48 -31.73 5.18
N ILE A 565 -17.96 -32.87 5.69
CA ILE A 565 -17.56 -33.41 7.00
C ILE A 565 -16.08 -33.82 7.01
N ALA A 566 -15.54 -34.32 5.90
CA ALA A 566 -14.11 -34.65 5.80
C ALA A 566 -13.24 -33.40 6.00
N LYS A 567 -13.65 -32.27 5.43
CA LYS A 567 -12.99 -30.97 5.60
C LYS A 567 -13.04 -30.50 7.06
N HIS A 568 -14.19 -30.65 7.73
CA HIS A 568 -14.33 -30.33 9.16
C HIS A 568 -13.42 -31.20 10.03
N ILE A 569 -13.36 -32.51 9.77
CA ILE A 569 -12.47 -33.43 10.49
C ILE A 569 -11.00 -33.06 10.27
N MET A 570 -10.60 -32.74 9.04
CA MET A 570 -9.24 -32.28 8.75
C MET A 570 -8.88 -31.01 9.53
N PHE A 571 -9.75 -30.01 9.57
CA PHE A 571 -9.54 -28.81 10.39
C PHE A 571 -9.45 -29.14 11.89
N LEU A 572 -10.37 -29.96 12.39
CA LEU A 572 -10.38 -30.35 13.80
C LEU A 572 -9.13 -31.16 14.20
N SER A 573 -8.52 -31.90 13.27
CA SER A 573 -7.29 -32.68 13.51
C SER A 573 -6.08 -31.83 13.92
N GLU A 574 -6.13 -30.51 13.72
CA GLU A 574 -5.07 -29.61 14.17
C GLU A 574 -5.03 -29.47 15.69
N PHE A 575 -6.15 -29.70 16.36
CA PHE A 575 -6.38 -29.47 17.77
C PHE A 575 -6.34 -30.77 18.58
N LYS A 576 -5.94 -30.68 19.85
CA LYS A 576 -5.99 -31.80 20.79
C LYS A 576 -7.24 -31.69 21.66
N PHE A 577 -8.26 -32.53 21.41
CA PHE A 577 -9.52 -32.47 22.14
C PHE A 577 -10.18 -33.84 22.34
N THR A 578 -11.07 -33.93 23.33
CA THR A 578 -11.88 -35.13 23.62
C THR A 578 -13.37 -34.79 23.66
N ILE A 579 -14.21 -35.54 22.95
CA ILE A 579 -15.66 -35.30 22.87
C ILE A 579 -16.39 -36.10 23.96
N LYS A 580 -17.11 -35.41 24.85
CA LYS A 580 -17.99 -36.03 25.85
C LYS A 580 -19.44 -35.62 25.63
N TYR A 581 -20.31 -36.62 25.56
CA TYR A 581 -21.75 -36.40 25.51
C TYR A 581 -22.26 -35.78 26.83
N ARG A 582 -23.11 -34.76 26.71
CA ARG A 582 -23.80 -34.12 27.83
C ARG A 582 -25.27 -33.84 27.44
N PRO A 583 -26.26 -34.28 28.24
CA PRO A 583 -27.67 -34.03 27.91
C PRO A 583 -28.00 -32.54 27.76
N GLY A 584 -28.76 -32.15 26.73
CA GLY A 584 -29.07 -30.77 26.36
C GLY A 584 -29.66 -29.89 27.49
N LYS A 585 -30.41 -30.47 28.43
CA LYS A 585 -30.89 -29.76 29.65
C LYS A 585 -29.76 -29.17 30.51
N LYS A 586 -28.53 -29.67 30.37
CA LYS A 586 -27.34 -29.20 31.06
C LYS A 586 -26.41 -28.35 30.15
N ASN A 587 -26.80 -28.08 28.90
CA ASN A 587 -26.07 -27.29 27.89
C ASN A 587 -26.74 -25.94 27.56
N LEU A 588 -27.43 -25.35 28.55
CA LEU A 588 -28.26 -24.13 28.39
C LEU A 588 -27.56 -22.96 27.69
N ASP A 589 -26.25 -22.80 27.90
CA ASP A 589 -25.51 -21.62 27.44
C ASP A 589 -25.32 -21.63 25.92
N ALA A 590 -24.95 -22.78 25.34
CA ALA A 590 -24.81 -22.94 23.91
C ALA A 590 -26.18 -23.07 23.21
N ASP A 591 -27.13 -23.80 23.81
CA ASP A 591 -28.52 -23.94 23.31
C ASP A 591 -29.26 -22.60 23.22
N THR A 592 -29.04 -21.70 24.17
CA THR A 592 -29.64 -20.35 24.06
C THR A 592 -29.03 -19.55 22.90
N LEU A 593 -27.71 -19.64 22.69
CA LEU A 593 -27.00 -18.91 21.64
C LEU A 593 -27.32 -19.43 20.24
N SER A 594 -27.54 -20.74 20.09
CA SER A 594 -27.91 -21.38 18.83
C SER A 594 -29.34 -21.06 18.44
N ARG A 595 -30.29 -21.02 19.39
CA ARG A 595 -31.70 -20.66 19.15
C ARG A 595 -31.94 -19.18 18.97
N HIS A 596 -31.03 -18.31 19.44
CA HIS A 596 -31.17 -16.87 19.31
C HIS A 596 -29.84 -16.21 18.88
N PRO A 597 -29.40 -16.44 17.64
CA PRO A 597 -28.14 -15.90 17.13
C PRO A 597 -28.16 -14.38 16.88
N VAL A 598 -27.03 -13.72 17.14
CA VAL A 598 -26.93 -12.25 17.19
C VAL A 598 -26.35 -11.62 15.92
N GLU A 599 -25.40 -12.32 15.27
CA GLU A 599 -24.60 -11.75 14.18
C GLU A 599 -24.96 -12.37 12.83
N GLU A 600 -25.07 -11.50 11.81
CA GLU A 600 -25.09 -11.88 10.40
C GLU A 600 -23.65 -11.89 9.91
N THR A 601 -23.12 -13.07 9.59
CA THR A 601 -21.79 -13.20 9.00
C THR A 601 -21.91 -13.36 7.49
N GLU A 602 -21.05 -12.65 6.75
CA GLU A 602 -20.96 -12.80 5.29
C GLU A 602 -20.43 -14.18 4.86
N ASN A 603 -19.83 -14.96 5.78
CA ASN A 603 -19.20 -16.26 5.53
C ASN A 603 -19.91 -17.43 6.24
N THR A 604 -20.00 -18.61 5.62
CA THR A 604 -20.43 -19.90 6.22
C THR A 604 -19.30 -20.51 7.05
N VAL A 605 -19.57 -21.55 7.85
CA VAL A 605 -18.48 -22.27 8.57
C VAL A 605 -17.45 -22.81 7.59
N ASP A 606 -17.91 -23.33 6.44
CA ASP A 606 -17.03 -23.87 5.41
C ASP A 606 -16.12 -22.79 4.81
N GLU A 607 -16.66 -21.61 4.50
CA GLU A 607 -15.90 -20.47 3.98
C GLU A 607 -14.88 -19.95 5.02
N MET A 608 -15.26 -19.93 6.31
CA MET A 608 -14.34 -19.57 7.40
C MET A 608 -13.19 -20.56 7.55
N VAL A 609 -13.45 -21.86 7.36
CA VAL A 609 -12.39 -22.88 7.35
C VAL A 609 -11.49 -22.72 6.13
N ASP A 610 -12.04 -22.40 4.95
CA ASP A 610 -11.24 -22.17 3.73
C ASP A 610 -10.30 -20.96 3.87
N GLU A 611 -10.77 -19.86 4.47
CA GLU A 611 -9.93 -18.68 4.75
C GLU A 611 -8.74 -19.01 5.67
N LEU A 612 -8.93 -19.94 6.61
CA LEU A 612 -7.88 -20.37 7.54
C LEU A 612 -6.98 -21.48 6.98
N PHE A 613 -7.43 -22.23 5.95
CA PHE A 613 -6.75 -23.40 5.37
C PHE A 613 -6.76 -23.41 3.83
N PRO A 614 -6.18 -22.40 3.16
CA PRO A 614 -6.23 -22.31 1.70
C PRO A 614 -5.45 -23.43 0.96
N GLU A 615 -4.46 -24.08 1.58
CA GLU A 615 -3.49 -24.94 0.88
C GLU A 615 -3.75 -26.47 0.91
N ARG A 616 -4.65 -27.00 1.76
CA ARG A 616 -4.71 -28.46 2.04
C ARG A 616 -5.84 -29.27 1.37
N VAL A 617 -6.59 -28.70 0.44
CA VAL A 617 -7.73 -29.38 -0.22
C VAL A 617 -7.38 -30.04 -1.57
N GLN A 618 -6.17 -29.89 -2.11
CA GLN A 618 -5.81 -30.40 -3.45
C GLN A 618 -5.59 -31.94 -3.59
N GLN A 619 -5.85 -32.77 -2.58
CA GLN A 619 -5.56 -34.23 -2.65
C GLN A 619 -6.76 -35.19 -2.56
N SER A 620 -8.00 -34.74 -2.71
CA SER A 620 -9.16 -35.66 -2.78
C SER A 620 -9.86 -35.60 -4.13
N SER A 621 -9.53 -36.55 -5.00
CA SER A 621 -10.12 -36.75 -6.32
C SER A 621 -11.22 -37.84 -6.28
N TYR A 622 -12.50 -37.47 -6.29
CA TYR A 622 -13.59 -38.32 -6.80
C TYR A 622 -14.73 -37.47 -7.43
N VAL A 623 -15.39 -38.05 -8.43
CA VAL A 623 -15.92 -37.40 -9.65
C VAL A 623 -17.47 -37.29 -9.67
N ASN A 624 -17.98 -36.05 -9.82
CA ASN A 624 -19.15 -35.50 -10.59
C ASN A 624 -20.57 -36.14 -10.53
N PRO A 625 -21.67 -35.48 -11.05
CA PRO A 625 -21.84 -34.11 -11.60
C PRO A 625 -23.08 -33.34 -11.04
N VAL A 626 -23.06 -31.99 -11.01
CA VAL A 626 -24.11 -31.10 -11.56
C VAL A 626 -23.61 -29.65 -11.45
N THR A 627 -23.68 -28.98 -12.60
CA THR A 627 -23.24 -27.63 -12.97
C THR A 627 -23.65 -26.48 -12.04
N THR A 628 -22.74 -25.52 -11.82
CA THR A 628 -23.01 -24.12 -12.22
C THR A 628 -21.73 -23.28 -12.44
N ARG A 629 -21.69 -22.62 -13.60
CA ARG A 629 -20.63 -21.80 -14.22
C ARG A 629 -20.03 -20.64 -13.38
N GLY A 630 -20.35 -20.51 -12.10
CA GLY A 630 -19.85 -19.44 -11.22
C GLY A 630 -18.56 -19.77 -10.45
N GLN A 631 -18.30 -21.05 -10.14
CA GLN A 631 -17.13 -21.49 -9.37
C GLN A 631 -15.84 -21.60 -10.22
N LEU A 632 -15.95 -22.02 -11.48
CA LEU A 632 -14.83 -22.16 -12.43
C LEU A 632 -14.00 -20.88 -12.64
N ALA A 633 -14.59 -19.68 -12.49
CA ALA A 633 -13.89 -18.41 -12.67
C ALA A 633 -13.17 -17.92 -11.39
N LYS A 634 -13.55 -18.44 -10.21
CA LYS A 634 -12.89 -18.13 -8.92
C LYS A 634 -11.80 -19.16 -8.62
N GLU A 635 -12.03 -20.43 -8.92
CA GLU A 635 -11.05 -21.51 -8.79
C GLU A 635 -9.86 -21.30 -9.74
N GLN A 636 -10.09 -20.89 -10.99
CA GLN A 636 -9.00 -20.58 -11.93
C GLN A 636 -8.10 -19.42 -11.48
N LYS A 637 -8.64 -18.43 -10.75
CA LYS A 637 -7.86 -17.30 -10.22
C LYS A 637 -7.05 -17.64 -8.98
N ALA A 638 -7.61 -18.46 -8.09
CA ALA A 638 -6.92 -18.92 -6.89
C ALA A 638 -5.79 -19.91 -7.24
N GLU A 639 -5.99 -20.76 -8.24
CA GLU A 639 -4.98 -21.69 -8.77
C GLU A 639 -3.86 -20.98 -9.54
N GLU A 640 -4.16 -19.84 -10.21
CA GLU A 640 -3.16 -18.94 -10.80
C GLU A 640 -2.33 -18.22 -9.74
N GLN A 641 -2.96 -17.74 -8.65
CA GLN A 641 -2.28 -17.01 -7.57
C GLN A 641 -1.41 -17.92 -6.68
N ALA A 642 -1.83 -19.17 -6.42
CA ALA A 642 -1.01 -20.15 -5.70
C ALA A 642 0.24 -20.56 -6.51
N LYS A 643 0.08 -20.80 -7.83
CA LYS A 643 1.22 -21.03 -8.74
C LYS A 643 2.17 -19.84 -8.80
N LEU A 644 1.65 -18.62 -8.77
CA LEU A 644 2.45 -17.39 -8.75
C LEU A 644 3.22 -17.21 -7.43
N LEU A 645 2.70 -17.69 -6.31
CA LEU A 645 3.36 -17.62 -5.00
C LEU A 645 4.46 -18.68 -4.85
N ASP A 646 4.21 -19.91 -5.33
CA ASP A 646 5.24 -20.96 -5.41
C ASP A 646 6.37 -20.58 -6.37
N LEU A 647 6.05 -19.98 -7.52
CA LEU A 647 7.04 -19.42 -8.45
C LEU A 647 7.84 -18.26 -7.82
N ARG A 648 7.25 -17.50 -6.89
CA ARG A 648 7.89 -16.36 -6.21
C ARG A 648 8.82 -16.81 -5.08
N ASN A 649 8.44 -17.83 -4.33
CA ASN A 649 9.28 -18.45 -3.30
C ASN A 649 10.44 -19.24 -3.95
N GLU A 650 10.18 -19.94 -5.07
CA GLU A 650 11.25 -20.50 -5.89
C GLU A 650 12.13 -19.40 -6.50
N ALA A 651 11.57 -18.24 -6.89
CA ALA A 651 12.34 -17.12 -7.45
C ALA A 651 13.21 -16.40 -6.42
N GLU A 652 12.82 -16.32 -5.14
CA GLU A 652 13.64 -15.71 -4.07
C GLU A 652 14.87 -16.59 -3.75
N ASP A 653 14.69 -17.91 -3.58
CA ASP A 653 15.79 -18.87 -3.43
C ASP A 653 16.65 -18.97 -4.71
N ASN A 654 16.03 -18.85 -5.90
CA ASN A 654 16.75 -18.85 -7.17
C ASN A 654 17.46 -17.52 -7.45
N SER A 655 17.03 -16.38 -6.88
CA SER A 655 17.67 -15.08 -7.08
C SER A 655 19.02 -14.98 -6.37
N GLU A 656 19.17 -15.61 -5.20
CA GLU A 656 20.46 -15.74 -4.51
C GLU A 656 21.40 -16.66 -5.30
N ILE A 657 20.91 -17.80 -5.80
CA ILE A 657 21.71 -18.73 -6.62
C ILE A 657 22.07 -18.11 -7.98
N LEU A 658 21.17 -17.32 -8.59
CA LEU A 658 21.38 -16.67 -9.88
C LEU A 658 22.32 -15.46 -9.77
N ASN A 659 22.18 -14.64 -8.70
CA ASN A 659 23.16 -13.60 -8.36
C ASN A 659 24.52 -14.21 -7.99
N PHE A 660 24.55 -15.43 -7.43
CA PHE A 660 25.76 -16.17 -7.13
C PHE A 660 26.44 -16.77 -8.39
N VAL A 661 25.66 -17.25 -9.37
CA VAL A 661 26.16 -17.82 -10.63
C VAL A 661 26.62 -16.72 -11.62
N LEU A 662 25.95 -15.57 -11.68
CA LEU A 662 26.20 -14.56 -12.72
C LEU A 662 27.21 -13.47 -12.33
N ASN A 663 27.51 -13.29 -11.03
CA ASN A 663 28.47 -12.27 -10.56
C ASN A 663 29.90 -12.75 -10.32
N LYS A 664 30.18 -14.07 -10.40
CA LYS A 664 31.53 -14.63 -10.19
C LYS A 664 31.92 -15.56 -11.35
N SER A 665 32.77 -15.07 -12.26
CA SER A 665 33.36 -15.87 -13.35
C SER A 665 34.11 -17.12 -12.88
N SER A 666 34.52 -17.17 -11.60
CA SER A 666 35.13 -18.35 -10.96
C SER A 666 34.15 -19.50 -10.75
N ILE A 667 32.88 -19.25 -10.42
CA ILE A 667 31.92 -20.31 -10.08
C ILE A 667 31.39 -20.99 -11.33
N VAL A 668 31.11 -20.24 -12.40
CA VAL A 668 30.76 -20.84 -13.70
C VAL A 668 31.91 -21.68 -14.23
N ARG A 669 33.16 -21.26 -14.00
CA ARG A 669 34.37 -22.04 -14.33
C ARG A 669 34.41 -23.35 -13.53
N ASP A 670 34.19 -23.31 -12.22
CA ASP A 670 34.19 -24.50 -11.37
C ASP A 670 33.04 -25.47 -11.76
N LEU A 671 31.86 -24.93 -12.07
CA LEU A 671 30.71 -25.72 -12.51
C LEU A 671 30.93 -26.33 -13.90
N GLN A 672 31.58 -25.63 -14.82
CA GLN A 672 31.99 -26.18 -16.12
C GLN A 672 33.00 -27.32 -15.96
N GLN A 673 33.91 -27.23 -14.99
CA GLN A 673 34.89 -28.30 -14.69
C GLN A 673 34.25 -29.50 -13.97
N SER A 674 33.17 -29.28 -13.22
CA SER A 674 32.42 -30.36 -12.54
C SER A 674 31.42 -31.08 -13.45
N ASP A 675 31.06 -30.49 -14.60
CA ASP A 675 30.15 -31.08 -15.57
C ASP A 675 30.90 -32.11 -16.43
N GLN A 676 30.48 -33.38 -16.35
CA GLN A 676 31.18 -34.52 -16.97
C GLN A 676 31.39 -34.35 -18.49
N GLU A 677 30.47 -33.71 -19.20
CA GLU A 677 30.59 -33.52 -20.66
C GLU A 677 31.50 -32.34 -20.99
N LEU A 678 31.42 -31.26 -20.22
CA LEU A 678 32.21 -30.05 -20.46
C LEU A 678 33.66 -30.19 -19.99
N ALA A 679 33.90 -30.94 -18.90
CA ALA A 679 35.23 -31.20 -18.35
C ALA A 679 36.13 -31.92 -19.39
N VAL A 680 35.57 -32.87 -20.15
CA VAL A 680 36.28 -33.57 -21.22
C VAL A 680 36.70 -32.60 -22.34
N ILE A 681 35.80 -31.69 -22.74
CA ILE A 681 36.09 -30.67 -23.77
C ILE A 681 37.16 -29.69 -23.27
N ILE A 682 37.08 -29.27 -21.99
CA ILE A 682 38.07 -28.37 -21.38
C ILE A 682 39.45 -29.04 -21.31
N GLN A 683 39.51 -30.31 -20.88
CA GLN A 683 40.76 -31.06 -20.81
C GLN A 683 41.38 -31.24 -22.21
N GLN A 684 40.58 -31.58 -23.22
CA GLN A 684 41.05 -31.70 -24.60
C GLN A 684 41.59 -30.38 -25.16
N LEU A 685 40.97 -29.24 -24.83
CA LEU A 685 41.44 -27.92 -25.25
C LEU A 685 42.69 -27.45 -24.48
N GLN A 686 42.90 -27.94 -23.25
CA GLN A 686 44.09 -27.65 -22.45
C GLN A 686 45.31 -28.48 -22.87
N GLU A 687 45.08 -29.69 -23.41
CA GLU A 687 46.13 -30.60 -23.90
C GLU A 687 46.58 -30.29 -25.35
N GLN A 688 45.89 -29.40 -26.06
CA GLN A 688 46.24 -28.97 -27.41
C GLN A 688 47.39 -27.94 -27.41
N THR A 689 48.45 -28.18 -28.18
CA THR A 689 49.54 -27.22 -28.44
C THR A 689 49.04 -26.05 -29.29
N GLU A 690 49.57 -24.84 -29.04
CA GLU A 690 49.10 -23.51 -29.51
C GLU A 690 48.78 -23.35 -31.02
N ASP A 691 49.18 -24.29 -31.89
CA ASP A 691 49.01 -24.21 -33.36
C ASP A 691 47.75 -24.88 -33.95
N ARG A 692 46.84 -25.43 -33.13
CA ARG A 692 45.53 -25.93 -33.61
C ARG A 692 44.37 -25.36 -32.80
N GLU A 693 43.78 -24.26 -33.27
CA GLU A 693 42.52 -23.75 -32.70
C GLU A 693 41.35 -24.70 -33.04
N ASP A 694 40.59 -25.12 -32.02
CA ASP A 694 39.32 -25.81 -32.23
C ASP A 694 38.33 -24.91 -33.01
N PRO A 695 37.69 -25.43 -34.07
CA PRO A 695 36.80 -24.65 -34.92
C PRO A 695 35.51 -24.24 -34.21
N ASN A 696 35.16 -24.92 -33.12
CA ASN A 696 33.87 -24.85 -32.47
C ASN A 696 33.91 -24.19 -31.08
N PHE A 697 34.97 -24.41 -30.32
CA PHE A 697 35.11 -23.96 -28.94
C PHE A 697 36.39 -23.14 -28.72
N LYS A 698 36.38 -22.29 -27.69
CA LYS A 698 37.54 -21.51 -27.27
C LYS A 698 37.57 -21.41 -25.76
N LEU A 699 38.69 -21.76 -25.15
CA LEU A 699 38.92 -21.54 -23.73
C LEU A 699 39.53 -20.15 -23.55
N LYS A 700 38.93 -19.31 -22.70
CA LYS A 700 39.44 -17.97 -22.41
C LYS A 700 39.22 -17.64 -20.94
N ASP A 701 40.28 -17.21 -20.25
CA ASP A 701 40.24 -16.88 -18.82
C ASP A 701 39.63 -18.03 -17.98
N GLY A 702 39.92 -19.28 -18.35
CA GLY A 702 39.40 -20.49 -17.72
C GLY A 702 37.93 -20.82 -18.01
N LEU A 703 37.20 -19.99 -18.77
CA LEU A 703 35.82 -20.25 -19.17
C LEU A 703 35.74 -20.82 -20.59
N LEU A 704 34.83 -21.79 -20.77
CA LEU A 704 34.56 -22.39 -22.08
C LEU A 704 33.53 -21.56 -22.86
N TYR A 705 33.91 -21.17 -24.09
CA TYR A 705 33.06 -20.45 -25.04
C TYR A 705 32.80 -21.27 -26.31
N ARG A 706 31.61 -21.09 -26.90
CA ARG A 706 31.25 -21.55 -28.23
C ARG A 706 31.47 -20.42 -29.25
N LYS A 707 32.18 -20.71 -30.34
CA LYS A 707 32.25 -19.85 -31.53
C LYS A 707 30.92 -19.98 -32.31
N HIS A 708 30.15 -18.89 -32.43
CA HIS A 708 28.87 -18.86 -33.15
C HIS A 708 28.67 -17.49 -33.83
N ASP A 709 28.49 -17.45 -35.16
CA ASP A 709 28.29 -16.22 -35.95
C ASP A 709 29.26 -15.06 -35.60
N ASN A 710 30.56 -15.34 -35.57
CA ASN A 710 31.63 -14.39 -35.15
C ASN A 710 31.51 -13.87 -33.70
N LYS A 711 30.70 -14.50 -32.85
CA LYS A 711 30.56 -14.20 -31.42
C LYS A 711 31.08 -15.37 -30.58
N LEU A 712 31.49 -15.05 -29.35
CA LEU A 712 31.84 -16.03 -28.33
C LEU A 712 30.70 -16.09 -27.31
N LEU A 713 29.99 -17.21 -27.27
CA LEU A 713 28.88 -17.45 -26.36
C LEU A 713 29.34 -18.34 -25.20
N ILE A 714 28.93 -18.04 -23.97
CA ILE A 714 29.33 -18.84 -22.81
C ILE A 714 28.63 -20.20 -22.84
N VAL A 715 29.38 -21.29 -22.68
CA VAL A 715 28.81 -22.64 -22.62
C VAL A 715 28.22 -22.90 -21.24
N VAL A 716 26.93 -23.24 -21.15
CA VAL A 716 26.21 -23.35 -19.87
C VAL A 716 26.20 -24.81 -19.35
N PRO A 717 26.72 -25.07 -18.13
CA PRO A 717 26.62 -26.38 -17.47
C PRO A 717 25.17 -26.83 -17.24
N ARG A 718 24.92 -28.15 -17.21
CA ARG A 718 23.54 -28.68 -17.13
C ARG A 718 22.76 -28.18 -15.92
N SER A 719 23.42 -28.01 -14.78
CA SER A 719 22.83 -27.52 -13.53
C SER A 719 22.28 -26.09 -13.64
N CYS A 720 22.83 -25.25 -14.51
CA CYS A 720 22.48 -23.82 -14.62
C CYS A 720 21.37 -23.52 -15.65
N ARG A 721 21.10 -24.44 -16.58
CA ARG A 721 20.23 -24.20 -17.74
C ARG A 721 18.79 -23.81 -17.37
N LYS A 722 18.21 -24.44 -16.35
CA LYS A 722 16.83 -24.17 -15.90
C LYS A 722 16.64 -22.73 -15.42
N TYR A 723 17.66 -22.17 -14.77
CA TYR A 723 17.59 -20.81 -14.22
C TYR A 723 17.73 -19.74 -15.31
N ILE A 724 18.56 -19.99 -16.34
CA ILE A 724 18.64 -19.11 -17.51
C ILE A 724 17.33 -19.13 -18.30
N LEU A 725 16.68 -20.28 -18.43
CA LEU A 725 15.38 -20.38 -19.09
C LEU A 725 14.30 -19.60 -18.32
N ALA A 726 14.25 -19.73 -16.99
CA ALA A 726 13.33 -18.97 -16.14
C ALA A 726 13.55 -17.46 -16.25
N GLU A 727 14.81 -17.00 -16.16
CA GLU A 727 15.14 -15.58 -16.24
C GLU A 727 14.76 -14.96 -17.60
N PHE A 728 14.99 -15.66 -18.71
CA PHE A 728 14.66 -15.14 -20.03
C PHE A 728 13.21 -15.37 -20.46
N HIS A 729 12.46 -16.25 -19.79
CA HIS A 729 11.07 -16.56 -20.12
C HIS A 729 10.07 -15.94 -19.14
N ASP A 730 10.24 -16.19 -17.85
CA ASP A 730 9.28 -15.82 -16.80
C ASP A 730 9.46 -14.35 -16.40
N ASN A 731 10.71 -13.87 -16.32
CA ASN A 731 11.01 -12.50 -15.89
C ASN A 731 11.09 -11.46 -17.04
N ARG A 732 11.12 -11.92 -18.30
CA ARG A 732 11.27 -11.05 -19.49
C ARG A 732 10.10 -11.10 -20.47
N GLY A 733 9.00 -11.69 -20.00
CA GLY A 733 7.73 -11.84 -20.68
C GLY A 733 7.65 -13.12 -21.50
N HIS A 734 6.55 -13.86 -21.32
CA HIS A 734 6.36 -15.23 -21.81
C HIS A 734 6.32 -15.32 -23.35
N ARG A 735 7.50 -15.40 -23.99
CA ARG A 735 7.68 -15.47 -25.45
C ARG A 735 7.66 -16.92 -25.98
N ARG A 736 7.42 -17.06 -27.28
CA ARG A 736 7.53 -18.36 -27.98
C ARG A 736 8.96 -18.89 -27.89
N HIS A 737 9.11 -20.21 -27.83
CA HIS A 737 10.40 -20.90 -27.67
C HIS A 737 11.49 -20.41 -28.62
N LYS A 738 11.14 -20.13 -29.88
CA LYS A 738 12.10 -19.60 -30.86
C LYS A 738 12.68 -18.24 -30.44
N HIS A 739 11.87 -17.33 -29.90
CA HIS A 739 12.34 -16.01 -29.49
C HIS A 739 13.11 -16.08 -28.17
N LEU A 740 12.68 -16.97 -27.27
CA LEU A 740 13.41 -17.28 -26.03
C LEU A 740 14.83 -17.78 -26.36
N MET A 741 14.94 -18.73 -27.27
CA MET A 741 16.22 -19.26 -27.74
C MET A 741 17.11 -18.17 -28.36
N GLU A 742 16.57 -17.34 -29.26
CA GLU A 742 17.33 -16.26 -29.90
C GLU A 742 17.81 -15.20 -28.89
N ASN A 743 17.00 -14.88 -27.87
CA ASN A 743 17.41 -14.00 -26.78
C ASN A 743 18.56 -14.60 -25.97
N ILE A 744 18.52 -15.90 -25.66
CA ILE A 744 19.58 -16.58 -24.89
C ILE A 744 20.87 -16.67 -25.72
N LEU A 745 20.78 -16.98 -27.01
CA LEU A 745 21.91 -17.07 -27.95
C LEU A 745 22.62 -15.73 -28.21
N THR A 746 22.15 -14.63 -27.63
CA THR A 746 22.94 -13.38 -27.58
C THR A 746 24.16 -13.49 -26.67
N THR A 747 24.09 -14.33 -25.63
CA THR A 747 25.06 -14.37 -24.52
C THR A 747 25.50 -15.79 -24.15
N PHE A 748 24.58 -16.77 -24.21
CA PHE A 748 24.76 -18.13 -23.69
C PHE A 748 24.52 -19.20 -24.76
N TRP A 749 25.12 -20.38 -24.59
CA TRP A 749 24.94 -21.52 -25.49
C TRP A 749 24.97 -22.87 -24.74
N TRP A 750 24.16 -23.83 -25.19
CA TRP A 750 24.31 -25.26 -24.88
C TRP A 750 23.66 -26.12 -25.97
N GLN A 751 24.05 -27.39 -26.06
CA GLN A 751 23.68 -28.27 -27.19
C GLN A 751 22.17 -28.48 -27.36
N THR A 752 21.43 -28.60 -26.25
CA THR A 752 19.98 -28.89 -26.25
C THR A 752 19.10 -27.65 -26.16
N ILE A 753 19.63 -26.43 -26.33
CA ILE A 753 18.93 -25.17 -26.08
C ILE A 753 17.57 -25.04 -26.77
N ASN A 754 17.46 -25.47 -28.03
CA ASN A 754 16.19 -25.40 -28.75
C ASN A 754 15.15 -26.37 -28.17
N LYS A 755 15.57 -27.60 -27.84
CA LYS A 755 14.71 -28.61 -27.21
C LYS A 755 14.29 -28.18 -25.81
N ASP A 756 15.23 -27.67 -25.02
CA ASP A 756 14.98 -27.25 -23.65
C ASP A 756 14.06 -26.00 -23.61
N ALA A 757 14.28 -25.03 -24.49
CA ALA A 757 13.39 -23.86 -24.63
C ALA A 757 12.00 -24.25 -25.13
N LEU A 758 11.89 -25.22 -26.05
CA LEU A 758 10.60 -25.75 -26.51
C LEU A 758 9.86 -26.45 -25.37
N THR A 759 10.52 -27.35 -24.65
CA THR A 759 9.95 -28.07 -23.51
C THR A 759 9.51 -27.11 -22.41
N TYR A 760 10.36 -26.11 -22.07
CA TYR A 760 10.05 -25.12 -21.03
C TYR A 760 8.82 -24.28 -21.37
N VAL A 761 8.72 -23.78 -22.61
CA VAL A 761 7.56 -22.99 -23.07
C VAL A 761 6.30 -23.85 -23.17
N GLN A 762 6.41 -25.11 -23.58
CA GLN A 762 5.27 -26.04 -23.66
C GLN A 762 4.75 -26.46 -22.28
N SER A 763 5.61 -26.49 -21.25
CA SER A 763 5.19 -26.72 -19.86
C SER A 763 4.67 -25.48 -19.15
N CYS A 764 4.85 -24.28 -19.73
CA CYS A 764 4.44 -23.03 -19.10
C CYS A 764 2.91 -22.87 -19.08
N HIS A 765 2.33 -22.83 -17.88
CA HIS A 765 0.89 -22.69 -17.68
C HIS A 765 0.31 -21.44 -18.35
N PHE A 766 1.01 -20.31 -18.25
CA PHE A 766 0.59 -19.04 -18.86
C PHE A 766 0.62 -19.06 -20.40
N CYS A 767 1.63 -19.72 -21.01
CA CYS A 767 1.66 -19.91 -22.45
C CYS A 767 0.51 -20.80 -22.94
N MET A 768 0.18 -21.87 -22.19
CA MET A 768 -0.92 -22.78 -22.53
C MET A 768 -2.30 -22.12 -22.47
N THR A 769 -2.53 -21.21 -21.52
CA THR A 769 -3.85 -20.56 -21.32
C THR A 769 -4.09 -19.37 -22.25
N THR A 770 -3.03 -18.74 -22.79
CA THR A 770 -3.13 -17.50 -23.59
C THR A 770 -3.12 -17.70 -25.12
N GLU A 771 -3.09 -18.94 -25.60
CA GLU A 771 -3.12 -19.25 -27.05
C GLU A 771 -4.49 -18.95 -27.68
N ASN A 772 -4.66 -17.73 -28.18
CA ASN A 772 -5.73 -17.39 -29.11
C ASN A 772 -5.21 -17.48 -30.55
N ASN A 773 -5.74 -18.43 -31.32
CA ASN A 773 -5.47 -18.56 -32.76
C ASN A 773 -6.28 -17.49 -33.53
N PRO A 774 -5.66 -16.43 -34.08
CA PRO A 774 -6.42 -15.39 -34.75
C PRO A 774 -6.90 -15.88 -36.13
N MET A 775 -8.22 -15.89 -36.36
CA MET A 775 -8.79 -16.06 -37.71
C MET A 775 -8.25 -14.96 -38.65
N MET A 776 -7.87 -15.35 -39.87
CA MET A 776 -7.33 -14.45 -40.90
C MET A 776 -8.38 -13.40 -41.33
N LYS A 777 -8.09 -12.10 -41.13
CA LYS A 777 -8.97 -10.95 -41.47
C LYS A 777 -8.81 -10.51 -42.92
N PRO A 778 -9.83 -10.35 -43.79
CA PRO A 778 -9.71 -10.03 -45.23
C PRO A 778 -9.10 -8.64 -45.56
N GLY A 779 -8.55 -8.46 -46.79
CA GLY A 779 -7.81 -7.26 -47.27
C GLY A 779 -6.38 -7.52 -47.82
N PHE A 780 -5.74 -6.58 -48.52
CA PHE A 780 -4.33 -6.66 -48.95
C PHE A 780 -3.46 -5.68 -48.13
N LEU A 781 -2.22 -6.05 -47.78
CA LEU A 781 -1.32 -5.21 -46.95
C LEU A 781 -0.58 -4.14 -47.80
N LYS A 782 -0.58 -2.87 -47.39
CA LYS A 782 0.26 -1.81 -47.97
C LYS A 782 1.48 -1.54 -47.07
N PRO A 783 2.71 -1.81 -47.51
CA PRO A 783 3.92 -1.53 -46.73
C PRO A 783 4.33 -0.04 -46.76
N VAL A 784 4.73 0.50 -45.61
CA VAL A 784 5.43 1.80 -45.49
C VAL A 784 6.92 1.50 -45.29
N THR A 785 7.78 2.15 -46.09
CA THR A 785 9.24 1.93 -46.07
C THR A 785 9.92 3.14 -45.43
N PRO A 786 10.29 3.06 -44.14
CA PRO A 786 10.89 4.19 -43.43
C PRO A 786 12.31 4.47 -43.93
N LYS A 787 12.70 5.76 -43.94
CA LYS A 787 13.99 6.19 -44.54
C LYS A 787 15.15 6.16 -43.55
N ARG A 788 14.92 6.60 -42.31
CA ARG A 788 15.93 6.68 -41.24
C ARG A 788 15.27 6.43 -39.87
N MET A 789 16.08 6.30 -38.82
CA MET A 789 15.56 6.18 -37.46
C MET A 789 14.69 7.39 -37.10
N PHE A 790 13.52 7.14 -36.52
CA PHE A 790 12.56 8.14 -36.07
C PHE A 790 11.99 9.07 -37.16
N SER A 791 12.19 8.78 -38.46
CA SER A 791 11.55 9.56 -39.53
C SER A 791 10.06 9.30 -39.63
N ASP A 792 9.64 8.05 -39.40
CA ASP A 792 8.26 7.63 -39.60
C ASP A 792 7.76 7.02 -38.29
N ILE A 793 6.97 7.78 -37.55
CA ILE A 793 6.43 7.35 -36.26
C ILE A 793 4.93 7.12 -36.35
N SER A 794 4.46 6.15 -35.57
CA SER A 794 3.04 5.91 -35.37
C SER A 794 2.66 6.17 -33.93
N CYS A 795 1.54 6.88 -33.73
CA CYS A 795 1.03 7.21 -32.40
C CYS A 795 -0.40 6.70 -32.21
N ASP A 796 -0.69 6.21 -31.00
CA ASP A 796 -2.03 5.78 -30.59
C ASP A 796 -2.26 6.06 -29.10
N PHE A 797 -3.53 6.24 -28.70
CA PHE A 797 -3.93 6.30 -27.29
C PHE A 797 -4.59 4.99 -26.88
N VAL A 798 -4.11 4.41 -25.79
CA VAL A 798 -4.66 3.17 -25.23
C VAL A 798 -5.46 3.49 -23.97
N GLY A 799 -6.75 3.13 -23.94
CA GLY A 799 -7.68 3.31 -22.82
C GLY A 799 -9.15 3.13 -23.25
N GLU A 800 -10.15 3.46 -22.43
CA GLU A 800 -10.11 4.02 -21.07
C GLU A 800 -9.90 2.92 -20.01
N PHE A 801 -8.87 3.07 -19.17
CA PHE A 801 -8.59 2.21 -18.03
C PHE A 801 -9.20 2.75 -16.74
N LYS A 802 -9.27 1.90 -15.70
CA LYS A 802 -9.53 2.38 -14.33
C LYS A 802 -8.47 3.41 -13.97
N ALA A 803 -8.91 4.53 -13.41
CA ALA A 803 -8.02 5.64 -13.05
C ALA A 803 -6.91 5.14 -12.12
N SER A 804 -5.66 5.42 -12.52
CA SER A 804 -4.46 5.17 -11.71
C SER A 804 -4.44 6.04 -10.45
N LYS A 805 -3.44 5.86 -9.58
CA LYS A 805 -3.22 6.73 -8.41
C LYS A 805 -3.08 8.21 -8.79
N ASN A 806 -2.49 8.49 -9.96
CA ASN A 806 -2.32 9.83 -10.51
C ASN A 806 -3.52 10.33 -11.35
N LYS A 807 -4.61 9.57 -11.35
CA LYS A 807 -5.85 9.81 -12.12
C LYS A 807 -5.66 9.74 -13.64
N ASN A 808 -4.60 9.08 -14.11
CA ASN A 808 -4.44 8.77 -15.52
C ASN A 808 -5.38 7.64 -15.92
N LYS A 809 -5.96 7.74 -17.12
CA LYS A 809 -6.94 6.78 -17.63
C LYS A 809 -6.56 6.25 -19.02
N HIS A 810 -5.59 6.88 -19.66
CA HIS A 810 -5.08 6.49 -20.97
C HIS A 810 -3.56 6.53 -20.94
N PHE A 811 -2.90 5.91 -21.90
CA PHE A 811 -1.50 6.20 -22.19
C PHE A 811 -1.28 6.36 -23.69
N CYS A 812 -0.39 7.28 -24.03
CA CYS A 812 0.10 7.46 -25.38
C CYS A 812 1.18 6.41 -25.68
N VAL A 813 1.15 5.86 -26.89
CA VAL A 813 2.18 4.97 -27.42
C VAL A 813 2.67 5.56 -28.73
N ILE A 814 3.99 5.76 -28.83
CA ILE A 814 4.67 6.14 -30.07
C ILE A 814 5.62 5.00 -30.45
N VAL A 815 5.55 4.53 -31.71
CA VAL A 815 6.40 3.46 -32.24
C VAL A 815 7.11 3.94 -33.49
N ASP A 816 8.43 3.79 -33.52
CA ASP A 816 9.24 4.06 -34.71
C ASP A 816 9.11 2.93 -35.74
N ALA A 817 8.79 3.28 -36.99
CA ALA A 817 8.66 2.30 -38.05
C ALA A 817 10.01 1.70 -38.46
N TYR A 818 11.14 2.38 -38.24
CA TYR A 818 12.45 1.88 -38.64
C TYR A 818 13.03 0.88 -37.63
N THR A 819 13.21 1.31 -36.38
CA THR A 819 13.84 0.52 -35.30
C THR A 819 12.86 -0.32 -34.49
N LYS A 820 11.54 -0.10 -34.65
CA LYS A 820 10.48 -0.67 -33.78
C LYS A 820 10.57 -0.22 -32.34
N TYR A 821 11.36 0.81 -32.04
CA TYR A 821 11.48 1.35 -30.70
C TYR A 821 10.17 1.96 -30.25
N MET A 822 9.78 1.66 -29.02
CA MET A 822 8.53 2.10 -28.41
C MET A 822 8.77 3.11 -27.30
N TRP A 823 7.98 4.17 -27.32
CA TRP A 823 7.92 5.19 -26.29
C TRP A 823 6.49 5.27 -25.76
N THR A 824 6.31 5.38 -24.45
CA THR A 824 4.98 5.46 -23.84
C THR A 824 4.90 6.52 -22.76
N LYS A 825 3.71 7.09 -22.58
CA LYS A 825 3.44 8.08 -21.53
C LYS A 825 2.01 8.01 -21.00
N PRO A 826 1.81 7.94 -19.67
CA PRO A 826 0.46 7.96 -19.09
C PRO A 826 -0.16 9.37 -19.19
N VAL A 827 -1.46 9.44 -19.51
CA VAL A 827 -2.22 10.68 -19.63
C VAL A 827 -3.62 10.55 -19.01
N LYS A 828 -4.20 11.69 -18.59
CA LYS A 828 -5.53 11.74 -17.97
C LYS A 828 -6.64 11.49 -18.98
N THR A 829 -6.52 12.09 -20.16
CA THR A 829 -7.54 12.09 -21.21
C THR A 829 -6.87 11.97 -22.58
N ALA A 830 -7.50 11.23 -23.49
CA ALA A 830 -7.10 11.21 -24.90
C ALA A 830 -7.68 12.45 -25.59
N ASP A 831 -6.93 13.55 -25.57
CA ASP A 831 -7.30 14.84 -26.16
C ASP A 831 -6.14 15.48 -26.92
N THR A 832 -6.43 16.56 -27.65
CA THR A 832 -5.46 17.27 -28.49
C THR A 832 -4.26 17.79 -27.70
N VAL A 833 -4.49 18.31 -26.49
CA VAL A 833 -3.42 18.93 -25.67
C VAL A 833 -2.43 17.86 -25.22
N ASN A 834 -2.93 16.73 -24.72
CA ASN A 834 -2.08 15.61 -24.32
C ASN A 834 -1.38 14.96 -25.53
N ALA A 835 -2.02 14.93 -26.71
CA ALA A 835 -1.39 14.47 -27.95
C ALA A 835 -0.19 15.34 -28.35
N ILE A 836 -0.36 16.67 -28.32
CA ILE A 836 0.70 17.65 -28.58
C ILE A 836 1.85 17.46 -27.59
N GLN A 837 1.54 17.42 -26.28
CA GLN A 837 2.56 17.27 -25.25
C GLN A 837 3.36 15.97 -25.39
N CYS A 838 2.70 14.86 -25.73
CA CYS A 838 3.40 13.59 -25.94
C CYS A 838 4.34 13.66 -27.14
N LEU A 839 3.92 14.31 -28.23
CA LEU A 839 4.75 14.46 -29.42
C LEU A 839 5.91 15.45 -29.21
N GLU A 840 5.68 16.55 -28.47
CA GLU A 840 6.73 17.49 -28.04
C GLU A 840 7.82 16.78 -27.23
N GLU A 841 7.45 16.03 -26.20
CA GLU A 841 8.42 15.31 -25.35
C GLU A 841 9.19 14.23 -26.11
N PHE A 842 8.51 13.51 -27.01
CA PHE A 842 9.17 12.56 -27.91
C PHE A 842 10.18 13.27 -28.83
N THR A 843 9.77 14.38 -29.43
CA THR A 843 10.59 15.17 -30.35
C THR A 843 11.81 15.77 -29.65
N LEU A 844 11.67 16.23 -28.41
CA LEU A 844 12.80 16.71 -27.60
C LEU A 844 13.82 15.60 -27.30
N SER A 845 13.38 14.34 -27.27
CA SER A 845 14.24 13.19 -26.97
C SER A 845 14.92 12.61 -28.21
N TYR A 846 14.25 12.58 -29.36
CA TYR A 846 14.68 11.84 -30.55
C TYR A 846 14.76 12.67 -31.85
N GLY A 847 14.39 13.94 -31.79
CA GLY A 847 14.32 14.85 -32.93
C GLY A 847 12.98 14.83 -33.67
N ILE A 848 12.82 15.75 -34.62
CA ILE A 848 11.59 15.91 -35.41
C ILE A 848 11.47 14.75 -36.42
N CYS A 849 10.29 14.13 -36.45
CA CYS A 849 9.93 13.10 -37.41
C CYS A 849 9.49 13.70 -38.76
N ASP A 850 9.65 12.96 -39.86
CA ASP A 850 9.23 13.41 -41.19
C ASP A 850 7.73 13.08 -41.42
N THR A 851 7.25 11.98 -40.85
CA THR A 851 5.87 11.51 -40.99
C THR A 851 5.31 11.04 -39.66
N TYR A 852 4.16 11.58 -39.31
CA TYR A 852 3.36 11.19 -38.16
C TYR A 852 2.11 10.42 -38.63
N THR A 853 1.92 9.20 -38.15
CA THR A 853 0.77 8.36 -38.52
C THR A 853 -0.12 8.06 -37.32
N SER A 854 -1.38 8.47 -37.38
CA SER A 854 -2.39 8.15 -36.35
C SER A 854 -3.73 7.74 -36.98
N ASP A 855 -4.70 7.38 -36.13
CA ASP A 855 -6.08 7.26 -36.58
C ASP A 855 -6.73 8.64 -36.80
N SER A 856 -7.92 8.67 -37.42
CA SER A 856 -8.70 9.91 -37.61
C SER A 856 -9.49 10.33 -36.37
N ALA A 857 -9.02 10.03 -35.16
CA ALA A 857 -9.67 10.55 -33.96
C ALA A 857 -9.68 12.10 -33.98
N SER A 858 -10.71 12.70 -33.39
CA SER A 858 -10.93 14.14 -33.43
C SER A 858 -9.78 14.95 -32.83
N TYR A 859 -9.06 14.38 -31.86
CA TYR A 859 -7.90 15.02 -31.23
C TYR A 859 -6.66 15.07 -32.14
N PHE A 860 -6.41 14.04 -32.96
CA PHE A 860 -5.32 14.07 -33.94
C PHE A 860 -5.69 14.85 -35.21
N THR A 861 -6.97 15.08 -35.47
CA THR A 861 -7.43 15.84 -36.66
C THR A 861 -7.82 17.28 -36.35
N SER A 862 -7.66 17.72 -35.11
CA SER A 862 -7.98 19.09 -34.68
C SER A 862 -7.11 20.15 -35.37
N PHE A 863 -7.65 21.35 -35.55
CA PHE A 863 -6.96 22.48 -36.18
C PHE A 863 -5.62 22.78 -35.49
N VAL A 864 -5.61 22.81 -34.15
CA VAL A 864 -4.41 23.10 -33.35
C VAL A 864 -3.32 22.04 -33.55
N PHE A 865 -3.70 20.76 -33.64
CA PHE A 865 -2.75 19.67 -33.89
C PHE A 865 -2.13 19.78 -35.31
N GLN A 866 -2.96 20.07 -36.31
CA GLN A 866 -2.50 20.26 -37.70
C GLN A 866 -1.62 21.50 -37.85
N GLU A 867 -1.95 22.59 -37.14
CA GLU A 867 -1.14 23.82 -37.14
C GLU A 867 0.27 23.57 -36.56
N MET A 868 0.36 22.79 -35.48
CA MET A 868 1.65 22.40 -34.89
C MET A 868 2.48 21.55 -35.86
N LEU A 869 1.89 20.52 -36.47
CA LEU A 869 2.61 19.67 -37.43
C LEU A 869 3.07 20.46 -38.65
N SER A 870 2.27 21.41 -39.13
CA SER A 870 2.64 22.32 -40.21
C SER A 870 3.85 23.21 -39.86
N LYS A 871 3.91 23.73 -38.62
CA LYS A 871 5.06 24.52 -38.13
C LYS A 871 6.36 23.70 -38.06
N TRP A 872 6.26 22.39 -37.87
CA TRP A 872 7.40 21.48 -37.78
C TRP A 872 7.71 20.76 -39.10
N ASP A 873 6.99 21.10 -40.19
CA ASP A 873 7.08 20.45 -41.50
C ASP A 873 6.92 18.92 -41.45
N VAL A 874 6.04 18.44 -40.55
CA VAL A 874 5.75 17.02 -40.35
C VAL A 874 4.54 16.61 -41.18
N PHE A 875 4.69 15.60 -42.04
CA PHE A 875 3.58 15.09 -42.82
C PHE A 875 2.65 14.22 -41.97
N HIS A 876 1.39 14.64 -41.80
CA HIS A 876 0.40 13.86 -41.06
C HIS A 876 -0.38 12.90 -41.98
N ASN A 877 -0.24 11.60 -41.73
CA ASN A 877 -1.02 10.56 -42.38
C ASN A 877 -2.15 10.03 -41.47
N ALA A 878 -3.32 10.70 -41.49
CA ALA A 878 -4.50 10.33 -40.69
C ALA A 878 -5.45 9.39 -41.46
N PHE A 879 -5.65 8.16 -40.98
CA PHE A 879 -6.56 7.18 -41.62
C PHE A 879 -7.87 6.96 -40.83
N ARG A 880 -9.05 6.95 -41.50
CA ARG A 880 -10.33 6.61 -40.85
C ARG A 880 -10.41 5.10 -40.57
N LYS A 881 -10.00 4.65 -39.38
CA LYS A 881 -10.11 3.24 -38.89
C LYS A 881 -10.10 2.20 -40.02
N ILE A 882 -9.07 2.24 -40.87
CA ILE A 882 -8.80 1.19 -41.85
C ILE A 882 -7.80 0.25 -41.18
N PRO A 883 -8.14 -1.02 -40.86
CA PRO A 883 -7.28 -1.95 -40.12
C PRO A 883 -5.97 -2.36 -40.83
N HIS A 884 -5.60 -1.72 -41.93
CA HIS A 884 -4.48 -2.09 -42.79
C HIS A 884 -3.31 -1.10 -42.75
N CYS A 885 -3.53 0.18 -42.42
CA CYS A 885 -2.45 1.18 -42.45
C CYS A 885 -1.67 1.28 -41.13
N ASN A 886 -2.31 0.96 -39.99
CA ASN A 886 -1.65 0.98 -38.67
C ASN A 886 -1.29 -0.42 -38.11
N GLY A 887 -1.30 -1.45 -38.97
CA GLY A 887 -1.16 -2.85 -38.56
C GLY A 887 0.20 -3.23 -37.96
N GLN A 888 1.21 -2.36 -38.02
CA GLN A 888 2.47 -2.51 -37.29
C GLN A 888 2.37 -1.95 -35.86
N CYS A 889 1.75 -0.79 -35.68
CA CYS A 889 1.51 -0.21 -34.37
C CYS A 889 0.52 -1.09 -33.57
N GLU A 890 -0.57 -1.57 -34.18
CA GLU A 890 -1.52 -2.48 -33.52
C GLU A 890 -0.84 -3.76 -32.98
N ARG A 891 0.08 -4.37 -33.74
CA ARG A 891 0.82 -5.56 -33.31
C ARG A 891 1.81 -5.27 -32.18
N SER A 892 2.44 -4.10 -32.23
CA SER A 892 3.37 -3.64 -31.21
C SER A 892 2.63 -3.31 -29.91
N ILE A 893 1.49 -2.61 -30.00
CA ILE A 893 0.58 -2.32 -28.89
C ILE A 893 0.02 -3.62 -28.29
N GLN A 894 -0.33 -4.62 -29.10
CA GLN A 894 -0.75 -5.93 -28.58
C GLN A 894 0.38 -6.64 -27.80
N SER A 895 1.61 -6.52 -28.27
CA SER A 895 2.78 -7.08 -27.57
C SER A 895 3.05 -6.37 -26.25
N LEU A 896 2.95 -5.03 -26.22
CA LEU A 896 3.04 -4.23 -24.99
C LEU A 896 1.91 -4.58 -24.02
N LYS A 897 0.66 -4.66 -24.51
CA LYS A 897 -0.50 -5.05 -23.69
C LYS A 897 -0.28 -6.41 -23.05
N LYS A 898 0.31 -7.38 -23.78
CA LYS A 898 0.62 -8.70 -23.22
C LYS A 898 1.60 -8.58 -22.03
N ILE A 899 2.73 -7.89 -22.21
CA ILE A 899 3.72 -7.66 -21.15
C ILE A 899 3.10 -6.92 -19.95
N LEU A 900 2.31 -5.87 -20.21
CA LEU A 900 1.68 -5.09 -19.15
C LEU A 900 0.65 -5.92 -18.36
N CYS A 901 -0.09 -6.79 -19.04
CA CYS A 901 -1.02 -7.72 -18.37
C CYS A 901 -0.28 -8.76 -17.54
N GLU A 902 0.88 -9.24 -18.00
CA GLU A 902 1.73 -10.16 -17.23
C GLU A 902 2.14 -9.51 -15.89
N PHE A 903 2.63 -8.26 -15.91
CA PHE A 903 2.98 -7.54 -14.68
C PHE A 903 1.79 -7.29 -13.75
N LEU A 904 0.62 -6.96 -14.31
CA LEU A 904 -0.60 -6.72 -13.53
C LEU A 904 -1.20 -7.99 -12.91
N LEU A 905 -0.90 -9.17 -13.47
CA LEU A 905 -1.30 -10.46 -12.89
C LEU A 905 -0.34 -10.93 -11.80
N GLN A 906 0.96 -10.60 -11.95
CA GLN A 906 2.00 -10.97 -10.99
C GLN A 906 2.04 -10.07 -9.75
N PHE A 907 1.67 -8.79 -9.88
CA PHE A 907 1.86 -7.80 -8.82
C PHE A 907 0.61 -6.93 -8.57
N GLU A 908 0.32 -6.61 -7.31
CA GLU A 908 -0.91 -5.92 -6.87
C GLU A 908 -0.93 -4.38 -7.07
N GLU A 909 -0.13 -3.82 -7.99
CA GLU A 909 -0.11 -2.37 -8.24
C GLU A 909 -0.92 -1.96 -9.49
N ASP A 910 -1.12 -0.65 -9.67
CA ASP A 910 -1.86 -0.10 -10.80
C ASP A 910 -1.04 -0.05 -12.10
N TRP A 911 -1.73 -0.06 -13.25
CA TRP A 911 -1.11 -0.19 -14.58
C TRP A 911 -0.11 0.93 -14.92
N GLU A 912 -0.24 2.11 -14.32
CA GLU A 912 0.69 3.23 -14.52
C GLU A 912 2.08 2.91 -13.94
N SER A 913 2.12 2.21 -12.80
CA SER A 913 3.36 1.86 -12.09
C SER A 913 4.24 0.90 -12.90
N TYR A 914 3.63 0.07 -13.77
CA TYR A 914 4.34 -0.90 -14.62
C TYR A 914 4.50 -0.48 -16.08
N LEU A 915 3.89 0.62 -16.53
CA LEU A 915 3.91 1.00 -17.95
C LEU A 915 5.33 1.22 -18.48
N GLN A 916 6.16 1.94 -17.73
CA GLN A 916 7.55 2.21 -18.15
C GLN A 916 8.40 0.93 -18.15
N LEU A 917 8.21 0.06 -17.17
CA LEU A 917 8.89 -1.26 -17.12
C LEU A 917 8.46 -2.13 -18.30
N ALA A 918 7.15 -2.23 -18.60
CA ALA A 918 6.65 -2.98 -19.75
C ALA A 918 7.19 -2.45 -21.09
N THR A 919 7.33 -1.13 -21.21
CA THR A 919 7.91 -0.46 -22.39
C THR A 919 9.40 -0.78 -22.52
N PHE A 920 10.14 -0.73 -21.42
CA PHE A 920 11.55 -1.13 -21.38
C PHE A 920 11.72 -2.60 -21.80
N PHE A 921 10.95 -3.53 -21.21
CA PHE A 921 11.01 -4.95 -21.58
C PHE A 921 10.59 -5.23 -23.03
N TYR A 922 9.66 -4.46 -23.59
CA TYR A 922 9.37 -4.52 -25.02
C TYR A 922 10.60 -4.15 -25.85
N ASN A 923 11.29 -3.07 -25.50
CA ASN A 923 12.43 -2.56 -26.25
C ASN A 923 13.68 -3.45 -26.17
N ILE A 924 13.89 -4.19 -25.07
CA ILE A 924 15.08 -5.05 -24.95
C ILE A 924 14.91 -6.45 -25.54
N ASN A 925 13.67 -6.84 -25.85
CA ASN A 925 13.33 -8.16 -26.39
C ASN A 925 13.56 -8.24 -27.91
N TYR A 926 13.91 -9.45 -28.40
CA TYR A 926 14.07 -9.69 -29.84
C TYR A 926 12.78 -9.43 -30.63
N HIS A 927 12.93 -8.74 -31.77
CA HIS A 927 11.84 -8.42 -32.68
C HIS A 927 12.08 -9.01 -34.09
N ASP A 928 11.12 -9.82 -34.57
CA ASP A 928 11.25 -10.62 -35.79
C ASP A 928 11.59 -9.85 -37.06
N THR A 929 11.01 -8.65 -37.24
CA THR A 929 11.22 -7.84 -38.45
C THR A 929 12.65 -7.31 -38.55
N ILE A 930 13.22 -6.90 -37.42
CA ILE A 930 14.55 -6.24 -37.36
C ILE A 930 15.66 -7.21 -36.96
N LYS A 931 15.31 -8.43 -36.54
CA LYS A 931 16.24 -9.51 -36.17
C LYS A 931 17.21 -9.13 -35.04
N CYS A 932 16.80 -8.20 -34.18
CA CYS A 932 17.48 -7.75 -32.98
C CYS A 932 16.44 -7.14 -32.01
N SER A 933 16.89 -6.62 -30.86
CA SER A 933 16.01 -5.85 -29.99
C SER A 933 15.90 -4.38 -30.46
N PRO A 934 14.72 -3.74 -30.31
CA PRO A 934 14.57 -2.32 -30.62
C PRO A 934 15.60 -1.42 -29.91
N PHE A 935 15.96 -1.74 -28.67
CA PHE A 935 16.98 -1.02 -27.90
C PHE A 935 18.35 -1.12 -28.57
N TYR A 936 18.77 -2.31 -29.02
CA TYR A 936 20.04 -2.46 -29.74
C TYR A 936 20.01 -1.74 -31.09
N ALA A 937 18.86 -1.71 -31.77
CA ALA A 937 18.71 -1.00 -33.03
C ALA A 937 18.88 0.52 -32.89
N VAL A 938 18.45 1.11 -31.76
CA VAL A 938 18.60 2.55 -31.49
C VAL A 938 19.97 2.89 -30.91
N HIS A 939 20.44 2.09 -29.94
CA HIS A 939 21.59 2.46 -29.10
C HIS A 939 22.89 1.75 -29.50
N GLY A 940 22.83 0.70 -30.31
CA GLY A 940 24.02 -0.07 -30.73
C GLY A 940 24.67 -0.93 -29.65
N PHE A 941 24.05 -1.02 -28.48
CA PHE A 941 24.44 -1.91 -27.38
C PHE A 941 23.20 -2.50 -26.70
N HIS A 942 23.39 -3.57 -25.95
CA HIS A 942 22.35 -4.14 -25.10
C HIS A 942 22.38 -3.48 -23.71
N PRO A 943 21.23 -3.14 -23.11
CA PRO A 943 21.21 -2.48 -21.81
C PRO A 943 21.66 -3.42 -20.71
N VAL A 944 22.28 -2.85 -19.68
CA VAL A 944 22.64 -3.59 -18.46
C VAL A 944 21.38 -3.75 -17.63
N VAL A 945 21.03 -4.99 -17.31
CA VAL A 945 19.88 -5.32 -16.46
C VAL A 945 20.35 -6.17 -15.28
N PRO A 946 19.70 -6.06 -14.10
CA PRO A 946 19.98 -6.96 -12.97
C PRO A 946 19.95 -8.42 -13.41
N GLY A 947 20.90 -9.23 -12.92
CA GLY A 947 21.10 -10.61 -13.35
C GLY A 947 22.01 -10.79 -14.57
N ILE A 948 22.24 -9.78 -15.42
CA ILE A 948 23.28 -9.83 -16.47
C ILE A 948 24.30 -8.74 -16.16
N LEU A 949 25.09 -8.97 -15.10
CA LEU A 949 26.22 -8.09 -14.80
C LEU A 949 27.27 -8.24 -15.89
N GLN A 950 27.59 -7.11 -16.51
CA GLN A 950 28.49 -6.89 -17.63
C GLN A 950 29.67 -7.88 -17.77
N LEU A 951 29.56 -8.75 -18.77
CA LEU A 951 30.70 -9.31 -19.52
C LEU A 951 31.20 -8.34 -20.61
N LEU A 952 30.83 -7.06 -20.51
CA LEU A 952 31.19 -6.05 -21.51
C LEU A 952 32.65 -5.60 -21.30
N PRO A 953 33.43 -5.48 -22.37
CA PRO A 953 34.87 -5.36 -22.26
C PRO A 953 35.34 -3.91 -22.03
N ALA A 954 36.29 -3.74 -21.11
CA ALA A 954 36.81 -2.45 -20.64
C ALA A 954 37.79 -1.71 -21.57
N SER A 955 37.80 -1.94 -22.89
CA SER A 955 38.78 -1.31 -23.80
C SER A 955 38.17 -0.53 -24.97
N GLU A 956 38.77 0.62 -25.26
CA GLU A 956 38.41 1.58 -26.33
C GLU A 956 38.39 0.93 -27.72
N GLU A 957 39.27 -0.05 -27.96
CA GLU A 957 39.36 -0.82 -29.19
C GLU A 957 38.10 -1.66 -29.49
N LYS A 958 37.44 -2.18 -28.45
CA LYS A 958 36.22 -3.01 -28.59
C LYS A 958 34.97 -2.17 -28.74
N LEU A 959 34.94 -0.96 -28.17
CA LEU A 959 33.90 0.04 -28.44
C LEU A 959 33.91 0.44 -29.92
N ASN A 960 35.09 0.66 -30.51
CA ASN A 960 35.23 0.98 -31.93
C ASN A 960 34.78 -0.16 -32.86
N ILE A 961 35.06 -1.42 -32.50
CA ILE A 961 34.54 -2.60 -33.22
C ILE A 961 33.01 -2.68 -33.12
N GLN A 962 32.45 -2.37 -31.95
CA GLN A 962 31.01 -2.39 -31.72
C GLN A 962 30.28 -1.29 -32.53
N ILE A 963 30.82 -0.07 -32.57
CA ILE A 963 30.30 1.04 -33.38
C ILE A 963 30.31 0.66 -34.86
N LYS A 964 31.41 0.05 -35.35
CA LYS A 964 31.54 -0.39 -36.75
C LYS A 964 30.59 -1.53 -37.11
N ASN A 965 30.36 -2.47 -36.19
CA ASN A 965 29.38 -3.55 -36.36
C ASN A 965 27.94 -3.04 -36.35
N HIS A 966 27.65 -2.00 -35.55
CA HIS A 966 26.33 -1.38 -35.50
C HIS A 966 26.00 -0.58 -36.77
N THR A 967 26.97 0.16 -37.34
CA THR A 967 26.79 0.88 -38.61
C THR A 967 26.51 -0.09 -39.77
N ASN A 968 27.30 -1.16 -39.90
CA ASN A 968 27.06 -2.22 -40.88
C ASN A 968 25.69 -2.92 -40.67
N PHE A 969 25.24 -3.03 -39.42
CA PHE A 969 23.93 -3.60 -39.09
C PHE A 969 22.78 -2.69 -39.56
N LEU A 970 22.85 -1.38 -39.34
CA LEU A 970 21.83 -0.41 -39.76
C LEU A 970 21.71 -0.33 -41.28
N GLU A 971 22.83 -0.38 -42.01
CA GLU A 971 22.82 -0.43 -43.49
C GLU A 971 22.08 -1.65 -44.04
N ASN A 972 22.22 -2.80 -43.38
CA ASN A 972 21.52 -4.04 -43.72
C ASN A 972 20.08 -4.12 -43.16
N LEU A 973 19.67 -3.21 -42.28
CA LEU A 973 18.36 -3.26 -41.62
C LEU A 973 17.23 -2.89 -42.58
N LYS A 974 17.47 -1.90 -43.45
CA LYS A 974 16.50 -1.42 -44.44
C LYS A 974 16.07 -2.55 -45.40
N SER A 975 17.03 -3.28 -45.96
CA SER A 975 16.77 -4.41 -46.86
C SER A 975 16.03 -5.57 -46.15
N ARG A 976 16.30 -5.80 -44.87
CA ARG A 976 15.58 -6.80 -44.04
C ARG A 976 14.13 -6.41 -43.80
N ILE A 977 13.85 -5.14 -43.50
CA ILE A 977 12.48 -4.63 -43.33
C ILE A 977 11.71 -4.78 -44.64
N GLU A 978 12.30 -4.41 -45.78
CA GLU A 978 11.72 -4.56 -47.11
C GLU A 978 11.41 -6.03 -47.43
N LEU A 979 12.36 -6.94 -47.18
CA LEU A 979 12.19 -8.39 -47.37
C LEU A 979 11.11 -9.00 -46.44
N ALA A 980 11.07 -8.59 -45.18
CA ALA A 980 10.07 -9.05 -44.21
C ALA A 980 8.67 -8.55 -44.56
N GLN A 981 8.55 -7.30 -45.04
CA GLN A 981 7.29 -6.74 -45.54
C GLN A 981 6.82 -7.45 -46.81
N ALA A 982 7.73 -7.77 -47.74
CA ALA A 982 7.44 -8.54 -48.96
C ALA A 982 6.96 -9.97 -48.64
N LYS A 983 7.67 -10.70 -47.76
CA LYS A 983 7.25 -12.03 -47.30
C LYS A 983 5.91 -12.01 -46.56
N THR A 984 5.67 -10.99 -45.73
CA THR A 984 4.40 -10.84 -45.02
C THR A 984 3.25 -10.62 -46.00
N LYS A 985 3.44 -9.80 -47.04
CA LYS A 985 2.45 -9.59 -48.11
C LYS A 985 2.15 -10.90 -48.86
N GLU A 986 3.18 -11.63 -49.27
CA GLU A 986 3.04 -12.89 -49.99
C GLU A 986 2.30 -13.98 -49.19
N TYR A 987 2.59 -14.09 -47.88
CA TYR A 987 1.89 -15.03 -46.97
C TYR A 987 0.46 -14.57 -46.63
N TYR A 988 0.22 -13.26 -46.54
CA TYR A 988 -1.08 -12.67 -46.20
C TYR A 988 -2.12 -12.84 -47.33
N ASP A 989 -1.65 -12.90 -48.58
CA ASP A 989 -2.48 -12.95 -49.79
C ASP A 989 -2.83 -14.39 -50.23
N LYS A 990 -2.08 -15.39 -49.77
CA LYS A 990 -2.11 -16.81 -50.26
C LYS A 990 -3.34 -17.65 -49.85
N GLY A 991 -4.47 -17.06 -49.43
CA GLY A 991 -5.60 -17.86 -48.92
C GLY A 991 -6.97 -17.18 -48.70
N ARG A 992 -7.32 -16.10 -49.42
CA ARG A 992 -8.57 -15.36 -49.16
C ARG A 992 -9.63 -15.56 -50.26
N LYS A 993 -10.85 -15.95 -49.88
CA LYS A 993 -12.07 -15.83 -50.71
C LYS A 993 -12.73 -14.48 -50.46
N GLN A 994 -13.09 -13.77 -51.52
CA GLN A 994 -13.84 -12.52 -51.46
C GLN A 994 -15.31 -12.81 -51.13
N VAL A 995 -15.78 -12.37 -49.95
CA VAL A 995 -17.19 -12.52 -49.53
C VAL A 995 -17.97 -11.29 -50.01
N THR A 996 -19.11 -11.48 -50.66
CA THR A 996 -20.01 -10.41 -51.11
C THR A 996 -21.46 -10.72 -50.73
N TYR A 997 -22.18 -9.72 -50.21
CA TYR A 997 -23.63 -9.80 -49.92
C TYR A 997 -24.46 -9.20 -51.05
N SER A 998 -25.66 -9.72 -51.27
CA SER A 998 -26.65 -9.18 -52.23
C SER A 998 -27.64 -8.24 -51.54
N ILE A 999 -28.16 -7.25 -52.28
CA ILE A 999 -29.22 -6.35 -51.78
C ILE A 999 -30.48 -7.19 -51.52
N GLY A 1000 -31.04 -7.09 -50.32
CA GLY A 1000 -32.17 -7.87 -49.84
C GLY A 1000 -31.81 -9.05 -48.93
N GLN A 1001 -30.52 -9.44 -48.85
CA GLN A 1001 -30.05 -10.54 -48.00
C GLN A 1001 -30.15 -10.19 -46.51
N LEU A 1002 -30.60 -11.14 -45.68
CA LEU A 1002 -30.62 -11.00 -44.23
C LEU A 1002 -29.23 -11.25 -43.64
N VAL A 1003 -28.81 -10.35 -42.75
CA VAL A 1003 -27.48 -10.35 -42.14
C VAL A 1003 -27.58 -10.03 -40.65
N ARG A 1004 -26.63 -10.53 -39.88
CA ARG A 1004 -26.35 -10.10 -38.50
C ARG A 1004 -25.23 -9.08 -38.51
N VAL A 1005 -25.35 -8.03 -37.72
CA VAL A 1005 -24.35 -6.96 -37.58
C VAL A 1005 -23.80 -6.91 -36.15
N LYS A 1006 -22.57 -6.43 -35.98
CA LYS A 1006 -21.90 -6.40 -34.67
C LYS A 1006 -22.49 -5.28 -33.78
N ASN A 1007 -22.80 -5.56 -32.51
CA ASN A 1007 -23.27 -4.55 -31.56
C ASN A 1007 -22.10 -3.63 -31.12
N GLU A 1008 -22.23 -2.31 -31.31
CA GLU A 1008 -21.18 -1.33 -30.98
C GLU A 1008 -21.29 -0.77 -29.54
N ALA A 1009 -22.31 -1.14 -28.77
CA ALA A 1009 -22.61 -0.54 -27.46
C ALA A 1009 -21.87 -1.15 -26.25
N ASP A 1010 -21.08 -2.21 -26.39
CA ASP A 1010 -20.52 -2.99 -25.25
C ASP A 1010 -18.97 -3.06 -25.21
N ASP A 1011 -18.23 -2.10 -25.76
CA ASP A 1011 -16.75 -2.10 -25.73
C ASP A 1011 -16.11 -1.57 -24.42
N LEU A 1012 -16.91 -1.31 -23.37
CA LEU A 1012 -16.49 -0.73 -22.09
C LEU A 1012 -16.34 -1.78 -20.98
N SER A 1013 -15.41 -2.74 -21.10
CA SER A 1013 -14.69 -3.33 -19.95
C SER A 1013 -13.73 -4.44 -20.38
N TRP A 1014 -12.43 -4.14 -20.34
CA TRP A 1014 -11.42 -5.19 -20.26
C TRP A 1014 -11.38 -5.73 -18.82
N PRO A 1015 -11.37 -7.06 -18.56
CA PRO A 1015 -11.06 -8.16 -19.46
C PRO A 1015 -12.24 -9.10 -19.79
N ASN A 1016 -13.45 -8.60 -20.14
CA ASN A 1016 -14.56 -9.48 -20.52
C ASN A 1016 -15.03 -9.24 -21.97
N LYS A 1017 -14.44 -9.98 -22.92
CA LYS A 1017 -14.96 -10.04 -24.30
C LYS A 1017 -16.17 -10.98 -24.39
N LYS A 1018 -17.39 -10.43 -24.44
CA LYS A 1018 -18.53 -11.08 -25.12
C LYS A 1018 -18.97 -10.21 -26.29
N VAL A 1019 -18.68 -10.65 -27.51
CA VAL A 1019 -19.11 -9.98 -28.73
C VAL A 1019 -20.53 -10.42 -29.08
N ASN A 1020 -21.52 -9.54 -28.90
CA ASN A 1020 -22.91 -9.82 -29.29
C ASN A 1020 -23.15 -9.38 -30.75
N TRP A 1021 -23.64 -10.31 -31.58
CA TRP A 1021 -24.10 -10.05 -32.95
C TRP A 1021 -25.63 -9.89 -32.93
N ILE A 1022 -26.14 -8.78 -33.46
CA ILE A 1022 -27.56 -8.41 -33.44
C ILE A 1022 -28.17 -8.51 -34.84
N GLY A 1023 -29.45 -8.87 -34.92
CA GLY A 1023 -30.19 -9.11 -36.17
C GLY A 1023 -31.18 -10.27 -36.05
N PRO A 1024 -31.92 -10.60 -37.11
CA PRO A 1024 -31.60 -10.30 -38.52
C PRO A 1024 -31.98 -8.89 -38.97
N TYR A 1025 -31.15 -8.31 -39.85
CA TYR A 1025 -31.37 -7.02 -40.51
C TYR A 1025 -31.17 -7.17 -42.02
N LYS A 1026 -31.80 -6.30 -42.81
CA LYS A 1026 -31.80 -6.41 -44.28
C LYS A 1026 -30.76 -5.49 -44.91
N VAL A 1027 -29.96 -6.02 -45.84
CA VAL A 1027 -29.08 -5.20 -46.69
C VAL A 1027 -29.93 -4.42 -47.69
N VAL A 1028 -29.88 -3.09 -47.64
CA VAL A 1028 -30.70 -2.19 -48.47
C VAL A 1028 -29.91 -1.51 -49.58
N GLY A 1029 -28.58 -1.55 -49.55
CA GLY A 1029 -27.76 -1.02 -50.64
C GLY A 1029 -26.29 -1.44 -50.54
N LYS A 1030 -25.57 -1.35 -51.65
CA LYS A 1030 -24.12 -1.58 -51.71
C LYS A 1030 -23.43 -0.29 -52.13
N LYS A 1031 -22.56 0.23 -51.28
CA LYS A 1031 -21.83 1.48 -51.55
C LYS A 1031 -20.51 1.20 -52.27
N SER A 1032 -19.81 0.12 -51.89
CA SER A 1032 -18.55 -0.30 -52.51
C SER A 1032 -18.35 -1.81 -52.37
N SER A 1033 -17.22 -2.35 -52.85
CA SER A 1033 -16.88 -3.77 -52.71
C SER A 1033 -16.80 -4.27 -51.26
N HIS A 1034 -16.68 -3.36 -50.28
CA HIS A 1034 -16.49 -3.70 -48.87
C HIS A 1034 -17.51 -3.05 -47.91
N PHE A 1035 -18.40 -2.17 -48.40
CA PHE A 1035 -19.38 -1.45 -47.58
C PHE A 1035 -20.81 -1.61 -48.08
N TYR A 1036 -21.71 -1.87 -47.14
CA TYR A 1036 -23.13 -2.13 -47.37
C TYR A 1036 -23.99 -1.26 -46.46
N TYR A 1037 -25.12 -0.80 -46.97
CA TYR A 1037 -26.16 -0.14 -46.19
C TYR A 1037 -27.11 -1.20 -45.65
N VAL A 1038 -27.35 -1.20 -44.34
CA VAL A 1038 -28.20 -2.16 -43.63
C VAL A 1038 -29.25 -1.39 -42.85
N MET A 1039 -30.50 -1.82 -42.94
CA MET A 1039 -31.62 -1.23 -42.22
C MET A 1039 -31.73 -1.86 -40.83
N VAL A 1040 -31.51 -1.07 -39.78
CA VAL A 1040 -31.51 -1.50 -38.37
C VAL A 1040 -32.59 -0.79 -37.58
N GLN A 1041 -33.13 -1.45 -36.56
CA GLN A 1041 -34.11 -0.85 -35.64
C GLN A 1041 -33.39 -0.27 -34.41
N GLU A 1042 -33.61 1.03 -34.15
CA GLU A 1042 -33.16 1.72 -32.93
C GLU A 1042 -34.37 2.04 -32.04
N LYS A 1043 -34.16 2.08 -30.72
CA LYS A 1043 -35.13 2.63 -29.78
C LYS A 1043 -34.95 4.15 -29.69
N ASP A 1044 -36.03 4.90 -29.79
CA ASP A 1044 -36.02 6.34 -29.50
C ASP A 1044 -36.17 6.61 -27.99
N SER A 1045 -36.02 7.86 -27.56
CA SER A 1045 -35.96 8.28 -26.16
C SER A 1045 -37.26 8.07 -25.37
N GLN A 1046 -38.35 7.69 -26.04
CA GLN A 1046 -39.64 7.33 -25.44
C GLN A 1046 -39.96 5.82 -25.56
N GLY A 1047 -39.05 5.01 -26.10
CA GLY A 1047 -39.17 3.55 -26.16
C GLY A 1047 -39.88 3.00 -27.41
N GLY A 1048 -40.20 3.84 -28.39
CA GLY A 1048 -40.65 3.44 -29.73
C GLY A 1048 -39.49 2.90 -30.59
N GLN A 1049 -39.79 1.99 -31.52
CA GLN A 1049 -38.82 1.45 -32.47
C GLN A 1049 -38.85 2.26 -33.77
N ARG A 1050 -37.70 2.79 -34.19
CA ARG A 1050 -37.51 3.48 -35.48
C ARG A 1050 -36.53 2.71 -36.35
N GLU A 1051 -36.81 2.65 -37.65
CA GLU A 1051 -35.89 2.06 -38.63
C GLU A 1051 -34.91 3.13 -39.15
N VAL A 1052 -33.62 2.83 -39.06
CA VAL A 1052 -32.54 3.71 -39.51
C VAL A 1052 -31.61 2.93 -40.43
N VAL A 1053 -31.24 3.52 -41.55
CA VAL A 1053 -30.23 2.94 -42.45
C VAL A 1053 -28.84 3.30 -41.93
N LYS A 1054 -28.03 2.29 -41.63
CA LYS A 1054 -26.64 2.45 -41.20
C LYS A 1054 -25.68 1.78 -42.17
N GLU A 1055 -24.49 2.34 -42.29
CA GLU A 1055 -23.42 1.80 -43.13
C GLU A 1055 -22.57 0.82 -42.32
N TYR A 1056 -22.40 -0.40 -42.84
CA TYR A 1056 -21.56 -1.43 -42.23
C TYR A 1056 -20.50 -1.94 -43.20
N HIS A 1057 -19.30 -2.16 -42.69
CA HIS A 1057 -18.24 -2.85 -43.42
C HIS A 1057 -18.49 -4.36 -43.44
N LEU A 1058 -18.11 -5.03 -44.53
CA LEU A 1058 -18.28 -6.48 -44.76
C LEU A 1058 -17.85 -7.35 -43.55
N ILE A 1059 -16.78 -6.96 -42.85
CA ILE A 1059 -16.22 -7.69 -41.69
C ILE A 1059 -17.12 -7.63 -40.46
N ASN A 1060 -17.95 -6.58 -40.35
CA ASN A 1060 -18.90 -6.39 -39.25
C ASN A 1060 -20.28 -6.94 -39.58
N MET A 1061 -20.38 -7.78 -40.63
CA MET A 1061 -21.60 -8.42 -41.09
C MET A 1061 -21.40 -9.93 -41.20
N ARG A 1062 -22.45 -10.71 -40.93
CA ARG A 1062 -22.49 -12.16 -41.17
C ARG A 1062 -23.81 -12.54 -41.84
N PRO A 1063 -23.83 -13.53 -42.76
CA PRO A 1063 -25.09 -13.99 -43.33
C PRO A 1063 -25.98 -14.58 -42.23
N TYR A 1064 -27.28 -14.28 -42.26
CA TYR A 1064 -28.28 -14.90 -41.40
C TYR A 1064 -29.00 -15.99 -42.19
N ASN A 1065 -28.92 -17.23 -41.70
CA ASN A 1065 -29.63 -18.36 -42.28
C ASN A 1065 -30.85 -18.64 -41.38
N GLU A 1066 -32.06 -18.54 -41.93
CA GLU A 1066 -33.27 -18.96 -41.24
C GLU A 1066 -33.26 -20.49 -41.06
N ARG A 1067 -33.74 -20.95 -39.91
CA ARG A 1067 -33.84 -22.38 -39.61
C ARG A 1067 -35.04 -22.94 -40.39
N PRO A 1068 -34.92 -24.09 -41.07
CA PRO A 1068 -36.05 -24.71 -41.76
C PRO A 1068 -37.19 -25.04 -40.76
N PRO A 1069 -38.47 -24.86 -41.13
CA PRO A 1069 -39.61 -25.13 -40.24
C PRO A 1069 -39.70 -26.57 -39.72
N GLU A 1070 -39.05 -27.52 -40.40
CA GLU A 1070 -39.04 -28.96 -40.10
C GLU A 1070 -38.22 -29.33 -38.85
N LEU A 1071 -37.49 -28.38 -38.26
CA LEU A 1071 -36.68 -28.57 -37.04
C LEU A 1071 -37.27 -27.84 -35.82
N ILE A 1072 -38.56 -27.51 -35.86
CA ILE A 1072 -39.32 -26.95 -34.74
C ILE A 1072 -40.50 -27.89 -34.45
N THR A 1073 -40.22 -28.94 -33.68
CA THR A 1073 -41.18 -29.68 -32.85
C THR A 1073 -40.55 -30.01 -31.51
#